data_AF-A0A418FUX8-F1
#
_entry.id   AF-A0A418FUX8-F1
#
_cell.length_a   1.000
_cell.length_b   1.000
_cell.length_c   1.000
_cell.angle_alpha   90.00
_cell.angle_beta   90.00
_cell.angle_gamma   90.00
#
_symmetry.space_group_name_H-M   'P 1'
#
loop_
_entity.id
_entity.type
_entity.pdbx_description
1 polymer ?
#
loop_
_entity_poly.entity_id
_entity_poly.type
_entity_poly.pdbx_seq_one_letter_code
_entity_poly.pdbx_strand_id
1 'polypeptide(L)'
;MLVLTILLVVSSEGLRGVLQDTFAYLASYPSLFLLFLLFGFGVAVASSYIHFHLAKRGNASSTTPLTCYDCEQQHKTKSSPKSNKKAKRQADNVGILAMEVYFPANYIDQSDLEQYDGVGAGKYTKGLGQDKMSFTGDREDGFSRIVFNDFLRNPTLPQYDKLKKWHGAALEDTYYDRDLEAASREVSLALWNKMVEPSCFASRHIGNCYTASVYINLACLVDSARATLHGKRLMLFSYGSGAVGSIFSFRCVRPETTDVAVPAFTVERMSDCLNLASRLNSRLKRTPEEFNGHLDLRQASHGLKSYTPVQSVDSLFPGTYYLVGVDDKHRRKYARKPLNAPLTYVALPSAAVATATTVATHPITAVATSPVAAIKPALVEVLVTGVAAGAPGIVGADLTSLLEGVNCIQRIPDAAKHAMVAKRVVQLKKDGASGAIRRLPVTTINQTIQLAAPMAVVDLVKDFGLPKSLVEGMDDASACAVAAGLRALQQAGLVAGTVENGWGNWRLPDAMAASTGVLFAASFPALDACVKEVSRSFTDPAYEFDRKLLFRLLVLANSQLAQIVGAKGPNAHVNATCAGTTVALTMAQDWIRSGKCQRVVVISGDVASNDTLLPWIGSGFRSLGAASIAANVADAALPFDTRPW
;
A
#
# COMPACT_ATOMS: atom_id res chain seq x y z
N MET A 1 -17.58 -2.56 17.28
CA MET A 1 -16.49 -3.40 16.73
C MET A 1 -15.41 -3.47 17.79
N LEU A 2 -14.72 -4.61 17.95
CA LEU A 2 -13.59 -4.72 18.86
C LEU A 2 -12.30 -4.34 18.11
N VAL A 3 -11.39 -3.62 18.78
CA VAL A 3 -10.04 -3.32 18.28
C VAL A 3 -9.07 -4.36 18.87
N LEU A 4 -8.07 -4.80 18.11
CA LEU A 4 -7.05 -5.77 18.57
C LEU A 4 -5.74 -5.62 17.78
N THR A 5 -4.64 -5.35 18.46
CA THR A 5 -3.26 -5.28 17.92
C THR A 5 -2.40 -6.47 18.43
N ILE A 6 -1.30 -6.83 17.75
CA ILE A 6 -0.48 -8.05 17.96
C ILE A 6 1.01 -7.79 17.60
N LEU A 7 2.00 -8.45 18.25
CA LEU A 7 3.48 -8.21 18.07
C LEU A 7 4.42 -9.45 18.34
N LEU A 8 5.78 -9.33 18.22
CA LEU A 8 6.79 -10.43 18.36
C LEU A 8 8.24 -9.94 18.72
N VAL A 9 9.08 -10.58 19.58
CA VAL A 9 10.43 -10.06 20.04
C VAL A 9 11.50 -11.14 20.39
N VAL A 10 12.82 -10.87 20.12
CA VAL A 10 14.06 -11.51 20.70
C VAL A 10 15.22 -10.45 20.75
N SER A 11 16.20 -10.54 21.68
CA SER A 11 17.21 -9.50 22.09
C SER A 11 18.69 -9.82 21.64
N SER A 12 19.84 -9.17 21.98
CA SER A 12 20.26 -8.20 23.06
C SER A 12 21.38 -7.17 22.68
N GLU A 13 22.52 -7.03 23.42
CA GLU A 13 23.22 -5.75 23.72
C GLU A 13 24.77 -5.68 23.72
N GLY A 14 25.35 -4.46 23.83
CA GLY A 14 26.73 -4.21 24.33
C GLY A 14 27.26 -2.74 24.29
N LEU A 15 27.47 -2.13 25.47
CA LEU A 15 28.34 -0.96 25.81
C LEU A 15 28.19 0.39 25.05
N ARG A 16 27.63 1.44 25.70
CA ARG A 16 27.64 2.84 25.18
C ARG A 16 27.74 4.00 26.19
N GLY A 17 27.65 3.74 27.51
CA GLY A 17 27.28 4.77 28.51
C GLY A 17 28.26 5.94 28.77
N VAL A 18 29.56 5.80 28.48
CA VAL A 18 30.59 6.75 28.97
C VAL A 18 30.56 8.13 28.27
N LEU A 19 29.93 8.26 27.10
CA LEU A 19 29.91 9.51 26.33
C LEU A 19 28.75 10.46 26.69
N GLN A 20 27.77 10.01 27.48
CA GLN A 20 26.47 10.68 27.57
C GLN A 20 26.46 11.81 28.63
N ASP A 21 27.11 11.59 29.77
CA ASP A 21 27.07 12.50 30.93
C ASP A 21 27.80 13.82 30.68
N THR A 22 28.89 13.80 29.90
CA THR A 22 29.68 14.99 29.55
C THR A 22 28.86 16.04 28.77
N PHE A 23 27.92 15.60 27.93
CA PHE A 23 27.05 16.50 27.17
C PHE A 23 25.89 17.05 28.01
N ALA A 24 25.39 16.29 28.99
CA ALA A 24 24.32 16.75 29.87
C ALA A 24 24.72 17.98 30.69
N TYR A 25 25.95 18.00 31.22
CA TYR A 25 26.45 19.10 32.06
C TYR A 25 26.63 20.43 31.30
N LEU A 26 27.05 20.37 30.03
CA LEU A 26 27.27 21.57 29.20
C LEU A 26 25.97 22.23 28.71
N ALA A 27 24.87 21.49 28.68
CA ALA A 27 23.57 21.99 28.20
C ALA A 27 22.87 22.94 29.19
N SER A 28 23.27 22.98 30.46
CA SER A 28 22.52 23.68 31.52
C SER A 28 22.77 25.19 31.63
N TYR A 29 23.78 25.75 30.95
CA TYR A 29 24.15 27.17 31.06
C TYR A 29 24.27 27.83 29.68
N PRO A 30 23.23 28.53 29.19
CA PRO A 30 23.19 29.05 27.82
C PRO A 30 24.35 29.98 27.43
N SER A 31 24.84 30.80 28.36
CA SER A 31 26.00 31.68 28.13
C SER A 31 27.32 30.91 28.03
N LEU A 32 27.50 29.86 28.83
CA LEU A 32 28.65 28.94 28.76
C LEU A 32 28.57 28.05 27.52
N PHE A 33 27.38 27.62 27.11
CA PHE A 33 27.16 26.88 25.86
C PHE A 33 27.46 27.75 24.63
N LEU A 34 27.04 29.02 24.64
CA LEU A 34 27.38 29.97 23.57
C LEU A 34 28.88 30.31 23.58
N LEU A 35 29.50 30.45 24.76
CA LEU A 35 30.96 30.64 24.88
C LEU A 35 31.73 29.39 24.41
N PHE A 36 31.24 28.18 24.69
CA PHE A 36 31.82 26.92 24.23
C PHE A 36 31.63 26.73 22.72
N LEU A 37 30.52 27.17 22.14
CA LEU A 37 30.32 27.21 20.68
C LEU A 37 31.20 28.27 20.01
N LEU A 38 31.33 29.47 20.59
CA LEU A 38 32.18 30.53 20.02
C LEU A 38 33.68 30.24 20.22
N PHE A 39 34.08 29.65 21.34
CA PHE A 39 35.44 29.15 21.56
C PHE A 39 35.70 27.90 20.72
N GLY A 40 34.74 26.99 20.58
CA GLY A 40 34.84 25.81 19.71
C GLY A 40 34.93 26.19 18.23
N PHE A 41 34.17 27.18 17.77
CA PHE A 41 34.25 27.72 16.42
C PHE A 41 35.53 28.54 16.23
N GLY A 42 35.94 29.33 17.22
CA GLY A 42 37.21 30.06 17.23
C GLY A 42 38.43 29.13 17.20
N VAL A 43 38.40 28.02 17.95
CA VAL A 43 39.41 26.95 17.92
C VAL A 43 39.31 26.13 16.65
N ALA A 44 38.14 25.88 16.06
CA ALA A 44 38.02 25.22 14.77
C ALA A 44 38.57 26.09 13.63
N VAL A 45 38.31 27.40 13.63
CA VAL A 45 38.85 28.36 12.66
C VAL A 45 40.35 28.57 12.89
N ALA A 46 40.81 28.74 14.13
CA ALA A 46 42.23 28.86 14.45
C ALA A 46 42.98 27.56 14.13
N SER A 47 42.43 26.39 14.47
CA SER A 47 43.01 25.08 14.11
C SER A 47 43.02 24.87 12.61
N SER A 48 41.99 25.28 11.87
CA SER A 48 41.98 25.22 10.40
C SER A 48 43.01 26.17 9.77
N TYR A 49 43.15 27.39 10.29
CA TYR A 49 44.15 28.37 9.85
C TYR A 49 45.57 27.90 10.17
N ILE A 50 45.77 27.34 11.37
CA ILE A 50 47.04 26.73 11.82
C ILE A 50 47.34 25.48 10.98
N HIS A 51 46.39 24.58 10.71
CA HIS A 51 46.61 23.45 9.80
C HIS A 51 46.94 23.92 8.38
N PHE A 52 46.27 24.94 7.85
CA PHE A 52 46.53 25.48 6.52
C PHE A 52 47.93 26.11 6.40
N HIS A 53 48.42 26.78 7.46
CA HIS A 53 49.76 27.36 7.50
C HIS A 53 50.87 26.39 7.92
N LEU A 54 50.60 25.39 8.78
CA LEU A 54 51.55 24.33 9.15
C LEU A 54 51.68 23.25 8.07
N ALA A 55 50.63 22.97 7.28
CA ALA A 55 50.75 22.15 6.07
C ALA A 55 51.67 22.79 5.01
N LYS A 56 51.98 24.09 5.13
CA LYS A 56 53.02 24.79 4.37
C LYS A 56 54.38 24.87 5.08
N ARG A 57 54.53 24.30 6.28
CA ARG A 57 55.73 24.33 7.13
C ARG A 57 55.88 23.05 7.98
N GLY A 58 56.02 21.89 7.33
CA GLY A 58 56.35 20.62 8.00
C GLY A 58 56.99 19.64 7.04
N ASN A 59 58.26 19.29 7.26
CA ASN A 59 59.05 18.42 6.38
C ASN A 59 59.75 17.31 7.20
N ALA A 60 60.08 16.21 6.52
CA ALA A 60 60.96 15.10 6.94
C ALA A 60 60.47 14.04 7.95
N SER A 61 60.52 12.77 7.48
CA SER A 61 61.21 11.62 8.07
C SER A 61 60.72 10.93 9.37
N SER A 62 60.33 9.66 9.24
CA SER A 62 61.11 8.49 9.76
C SER A 62 60.53 7.15 9.26
N THR A 63 61.25 6.03 9.43
CA THR A 63 61.11 4.81 8.58
C THR A 63 61.24 3.45 9.29
N THR A 64 60.25 2.55 9.12
CA THR A 64 60.33 1.04 9.14
C THR A 64 60.88 0.32 10.40
N PRO A 65 60.89 -1.04 10.51
CA PRO A 65 60.24 -2.14 9.75
C PRO A 65 59.46 -3.17 10.64
N LEU A 66 59.17 -4.37 10.08
CA LEU A 66 58.47 -5.50 10.70
C LEU A 66 59.36 -6.37 11.63
N THR A 67 58.71 -7.08 12.57
CA THR A 67 59.18 -8.33 13.21
C THR A 67 58.06 -9.39 13.18
N CYS A 68 58.31 -10.66 13.54
CA CYS A 68 57.34 -11.76 13.40
C CYS A 68 57.64 -12.98 14.29
N TYR A 69 56.60 -13.79 14.60
CA TYR A 69 56.59 -15.13 15.24
C TYR A 69 57.13 -15.29 16.68
N ASP A 70 56.38 -16.01 17.52
CA ASP A 70 56.89 -17.26 18.13
C ASP A 70 55.74 -18.20 18.60
N CYS A 71 56.09 -19.40 19.08
CA CYS A 71 55.21 -20.55 19.32
C CYS A 71 55.11 -21.04 20.79
N GLU A 72 54.39 -22.16 20.96
CA GLU A 72 54.39 -23.09 22.11
C GLU A 72 53.65 -22.72 23.42
N GLN A 73 52.52 -23.41 23.66
CA GLN A 73 52.36 -24.32 24.81
C GLN A 73 51.50 -25.54 24.42
N GLN A 74 51.63 -26.65 25.16
CA GLN A 74 51.05 -27.97 24.83
C GLN A 74 50.56 -28.68 26.12
N HIS A 75 49.82 -29.80 26.15
CA HIS A 75 49.37 -30.76 25.10
C HIS A 75 48.11 -31.53 25.62
N LYS A 76 47.44 -32.31 24.75
CA LYS A 76 46.33 -33.28 25.03
C LYS A 76 44.93 -32.61 25.23
N THR A 77 43.78 -33.20 24.88
CA THR A 77 43.46 -34.55 24.33
C THR A 77 42.27 -34.50 23.33
N LYS A 78 42.00 -35.60 22.60
CA LYS A 78 41.03 -35.67 21.46
C LYS A 78 39.55 -35.73 21.86
N SER A 79 38.67 -35.02 21.14
CA SER A 79 37.35 -35.55 20.71
C SER A 79 36.78 -34.81 19.46
N SER A 80 35.83 -35.46 18.78
CA SER A 80 35.32 -35.29 17.40
C SER A 80 34.75 -33.92 16.96
N PRO A 81 34.60 -33.65 15.64
CA PRO A 81 34.41 -32.30 15.09
C PRO A 81 32.95 -31.85 14.89
N LYS A 82 32.71 -30.52 14.84
CA LYS A 82 31.47 -29.91 14.30
C LYS A 82 31.72 -28.69 13.40
N SER A 83 31.44 -28.93 12.12
CA SER A 83 31.04 -28.02 11.02
C SER A 83 30.94 -26.49 11.25
N ASN A 84 31.64 -25.76 10.38
CA ASN A 84 31.26 -24.49 9.72
C ASN A 84 30.55 -23.36 10.50
N LYS A 85 31.17 -22.17 10.44
CA LYS A 85 30.80 -21.16 9.41
C LYS A 85 31.91 -20.12 9.19
N LYS A 86 32.41 -19.99 7.95
CA LYS A 86 33.19 -18.82 7.52
C LYS A 86 32.26 -17.60 7.41
N ALA A 87 32.69 -16.46 7.94
CA ALA A 87 32.02 -15.19 7.70
C ALA A 87 32.13 -14.76 6.22
N LYS A 88 31.12 -14.05 5.71
CA LYS A 88 31.26 -13.28 4.45
C LYS A 88 30.34 -12.06 4.41
N ARG A 89 30.93 -10.92 4.81
CA ARG A 89 30.64 -9.52 4.46
C ARG A 89 29.18 -9.15 4.10
N GLN A 90 28.60 -8.32 4.97
CA GLN A 90 27.62 -7.31 4.57
C GLN A 90 28.31 -6.29 3.63
N ALA A 91 27.57 -5.54 2.81
CA ALA A 91 28.16 -4.65 1.81
C ALA A 91 28.36 -3.23 2.36
N ASP A 92 29.60 -2.74 2.34
CA ASP A 92 30.02 -1.50 3.02
C ASP A 92 29.56 -0.19 2.31
N ASN A 93 28.84 -0.30 1.18
CA ASN A 93 28.34 0.83 0.40
C ASN A 93 26.87 0.58 -0.01
N VAL A 94 25.91 0.99 0.83
CA VAL A 94 24.47 0.95 0.51
C VAL A 94 23.79 2.24 0.99
N GLY A 95 23.40 3.09 0.05
CA GLY A 95 22.66 4.32 0.28
C GLY A 95 22.22 4.96 -1.05
N ILE A 96 21.23 5.84 -1.01
CA ILE A 96 20.80 6.62 -2.17
C ILE A 96 21.62 7.92 -2.17
N LEU A 97 22.56 8.04 -3.10
CA LEU A 97 23.48 9.19 -3.20
C LEU A 97 22.91 10.38 -3.99
N ALA A 98 21.92 10.12 -4.86
CA ALA A 98 21.19 11.11 -5.63
C ALA A 98 19.80 10.56 -5.99
N MET A 99 18.84 11.45 -6.27
CA MET A 99 17.49 11.09 -6.71
C MET A 99 17.01 12.13 -7.73
N GLU A 100 16.43 11.67 -8.83
CA GLU A 100 16.03 12.49 -9.98
C GLU A 100 14.65 12.02 -10.49
N VAL A 101 13.88 12.92 -11.10
CA VAL A 101 12.59 12.62 -11.75
C VAL A 101 12.60 13.20 -13.16
N TYR A 102 12.41 12.31 -14.14
CA TYR A 102 12.17 12.67 -15.54
C TYR A 102 10.67 12.75 -15.81
N PHE A 103 10.25 13.80 -16.50
CA PHE A 103 8.93 13.90 -17.14
C PHE A 103 9.15 13.98 -18.66
N PRO A 104 8.39 13.24 -19.49
CA PRO A 104 8.40 13.44 -20.94
C PRO A 104 8.05 14.89 -21.28
N ALA A 105 8.84 15.53 -22.15
CA ALA A 105 8.60 16.92 -22.56
C ALA A 105 7.26 17.11 -23.27
N ASN A 106 6.78 16.07 -23.97
CA ASN A 106 5.48 16.09 -24.61
C ASN A 106 4.38 15.85 -23.57
N TYR A 107 3.41 16.75 -23.52
CA TYR A 107 2.17 16.55 -22.79
C TYR A 107 1.01 17.05 -23.66
N ILE A 108 -0.19 16.54 -23.42
CA ILE A 108 -1.44 17.04 -24.00
C ILE A 108 -2.29 17.69 -22.91
N ASP A 109 -2.80 18.90 -23.18
CA ASP A 109 -3.84 19.53 -22.38
C ASP A 109 -5.14 18.73 -22.56
N GLN A 110 -5.74 18.28 -21.46
CA GLN A 110 -6.84 17.30 -21.51
C GLN A 110 -8.16 17.91 -22.03
N SER A 111 -8.30 19.24 -22.00
CA SER A 111 -9.34 19.98 -22.73
C SER A 111 -9.26 19.81 -24.25
N ASP A 112 -8.04 19.74 -24.77
CA ASP A 112 -7.76 19.73 -26.20
C ASP A 112 -7.91 18.30 -26.74
N LEU A 113 -7.54 17.31 -25.92
CA LEU A 113 -7.88 15.91 -26.16
C LEU A 113 -9.40 15.65 -26.01
N GLU A 114 -10.10 16.32 -25.09
CA GLU A 114 -11.57 16.28 -25.02
C GLU A 114 -12.20 16.81 -26.32
N GLN A 115 -11.69 17.91 -26.85
CA GLN A 115 -12.18 18.49 -28.11
C GLN A 115 -11.85 17.59 -29.32
N TYR A 116 -10.64 17.03 -29.38
CA TYR A 116 -10.20 16.14 -30.46
C TYR A 116 -10.98 14.82 -30.50
N ASP A 117 -11.21 14.19 -29.34
CA ASP A 117 -12.00 12.96 -29.20
C ASP A 117 -13.51 13.18 -29.45
N GLY A 118 -13.95 14.44 -29.63
CA GLY A 118 -15.36 14.78 -29.81
C GLY A 118 -16.24 14.53 -28.58
N VAL A 119 -15.65 14.63 -27.37
CA VAL A 119 -16.30 14.28 -26.11
C VAL A 119 -16.72 15.50 -25.30
N GLY A 120 -17.66 15.31 -24.38
CA GLY A 120 -18.18 16.40 -23.55
C GLY A 120 -17.10 17.04 -22.68
N ALA A 121 -16.95 18.36 -22.77
CA ALA A 121 -15.98 19.14 -22.00
C ALA A 121 -16.14 18.87 -20.48
N GLY A 122 -15.04 18.48 -19.83
CA GLY A 122 -15.02 17.94 -18.48
C GLY A 122 -14.79 16.43 -18.38
N LYS A 123 -14.87 15.63 -19.46
CA LYS A 123 -14.75 14.15 -19.38
C LYS A 123 -13.42 13.67 -18.81
N TYR A 124 -12.31 14.34 -19.13
CA TYR A 124 -10.96 14.00 -18.69
C TYR A 124 -10.50 14.97 -17.58
N THR A 125 -10.65 16.27 -17.81
CA THR A 125 -10.31 17.33 -16.84
C THR A 125 -11.06 17.18 -15.52
N LYS A 126 -12.40 17.05 -15.54
CA LYS A 126 -13.24 16.90 -14.34
C LYS A 126 -13.56 15.44 -14.00
N GLY A 127 -13.66 14.58 -15.01
CA GLY A 127 -14.04 13.17 -14.86
C GLY A 127 -12.89 12.24 -14.46
N LEU A 128 -11.64 12.58 -14.81
CA LEU A 128 -10.43 11.89 -14.35
C LEU A 128 -9.59 12.74 -13.38
N GLY A 129 -9.88 14.04 -13.24
CA GLY A 129 -9.09 14.96 -12.41
C GLY A 129 -7.70 15.24 -13.00
N GLN A 130 -7.58 15.21 -14.33
CA GLN A 130 -6.32 15.37 -15.04
C GLN A 130 -6.40 16.59 -15.95
N ASP A 131 -5.69 17.67 -15.62
CA ASP A 131 -5.60 18.85 -16.51
C ASP A 131 -4.64 18.59 -17.69
N LYS A 132 -3.55 17.86 -17.43
CA LYS A 132 -2.47 17.58 -18.39
C LYS A 132 -2.01 16.12 -18.30
N MET A 133 -1.65 15.54 -19.44
CA MET A 133 -1.10 14.17 -19.52
C MET A 133 0.20 14.16 -20.32
N SER A 134 1.33 13.94 -19.66
CA SER A 134 2.61 13.67 -20.31
C SER A 134 2.59 12.34 -21.05
N PHE A 135 3.16 12.30 -22.26
CA PHE A 135 3.29 11.10 -23.07
C PHE A 135 4.70 10.99 -23.67
N THR A 136 5.20 9.76 -23.76
CA THR A 136 6.53 9.47 -24.31
C THR A 136 6.52 9.53 -25.84
N GLY A 137 7.50 10.18 -26.44
CA GLY A 137 7.75 10.11 -27.89
C GLY A 137 8.23 8.71 -28.34
N ASP A 138 8.32 8.50 -29.65
CA ASP A 138 8.73 7.24 -30.30
C ASP A 138 10.21 6.86 -30.07
N ARG A 139 10.96 7.68 -29.33
CA ARG A 139 12.42 7.60 -29.14
C ARG A 139 12.86 7.49 -27.67
N GLU A 140 11.92 7.45 -26.73
CA GLU A 140 12.23 7.40 -25.30
C GLU A 140 12.53 5.96 -24.82
N ASP A 141 13.79 5.52 -24.96
CA ASP A 141 14.27 4.19 -24.55
C ASP A 141 14.88 4.17 -23.13
N GLY A 142 14.11 3.64 -22.18
CA GLY A 142 14.53 3.46 -20.79
C GLY A 142 15.62 2.41 -20.54
N PHE A 143 15.86 1.45 -21.44
CA PHE A 143 16.92 0.45 -21.25
C PHE A 143 18.28 0.98 -21.70
N SER A 144 18.35 1.64 -22.86
CA SER A 144 19.59 2.29 -23.32
C SER A 144 20.02 3.41 -22.35
N ARG A 145 19.07 4.09 -21.69
CA ARG A 145 19.38 5.06 -20.63
C ARG A 145 20.02 4.43 -19.39
N ILE A 146 19.67 3.19 -19.02
CA ILE A 146 20.35 2.45 -17.93
C ILE A 146 21.80 2.12 -18.34
N VAL A 147 22.02 1.70 -19.59
CA VAL A 147 23.37 1.41 -20.10
C VAL A 147 24.24 2.68 -20.15
N PHE A 148 23.66 3.84 -20.50
CA PHE A 148 24.34 5.13 -20.40
C PHE A 148 24.72 5.49 -18.95
N ASN A 149 23.81 5.28 -17.99
CA ASN A 149 24.09 5.52 -16.57
C ASN A 149 25.20 4.60 -16.01
N ASP A 150 25.31 3.36 -16.50
CA ASP A 150 26.41 2.45 -16.12
C ASP A 150 27.74 2.83 -16.79
N PHE A 151 27.70 3.39 -18.00
CA PHE A 151 28.86 4.03 -18.65
C PHE A 151 29.37 5.24 -17.85
N LEU A 152 28.50 6.18 -17.45
CA LEU A 152 28.91 7.36 -16.67
C LEU A 152 29.57 6.98 -15.33
N ARG A 153 29.23 5.80 -14.78
CA ARG A 153 29.86 5.24 -13.57
C ARG A 153 31.16 4.47 -13.83
N ASN A 154 31.34 3.90 -15.03
CA ASN A 154 32.48 3.04 -15.37
C ASN A 154 33.00 3.32 -16.80
N PRO A 155 33.42 4.57 -17.13
CA PRO A 155 33.64 5.02 -18.50
C PRO A 155 34.88 4.44 -19.18
N THR A 156 35.68 3.66 -18.44
CA THR A 156 36.91 3.01 -18.90
C THR A 156 36.70 1.60 -19.46
N LEU A 157 35.51 1.01 -19.33
CA LEU A 157 35.23 -0.32 -19.87
C LEU A 157 35.13 -0.30 -21.41
N PRO A 158 35.85 -1.19 -22.15
CA PRO A 158 35.91 -1.13 -23.62
C PRO A 158 34.55 -1.22 -24.33
N GLN A 159 33.59 -1.91 -23.72
CA GLN A 159 32.21 -2.01 -24.21
C GLN A 159 31.50 -0.64 -24.37
N TYR A 160 32.03 0.42 -23.74
CA TYR A 160 31.49 1.79 -23.81
C TYR A 160 32.35 2.73 -24.67
N ASP A 161 33.30 2.24 -25.47
CA ASP A 161 34.16 3.08 -26.31
C ASP A 161 33.38 4.06 -27.19
N LYS A 162 32.23 3.63 -27.73
CA LYS A 162 31.32 4.48 -28.52
C LYS A 162 30.61 5.57 -27.72
N LEU A 163 30.51 5.44 -26.40
CA LEU A 163 29.84 6.42 -25.52
C LEU A 163 30.80 7.48 -24.96
N LYS A 164 32.12 7.32 -25.14
CA LYS A 164 33.13 8.20 -24.54
C LYS A 164 32.97 9.70 -24.88
N LYS A 165 32.34 10.07 -26.01
CA LYS A 165 32.11 11.49 -26.36
C LYS A 165 31.11 12.21 -25.43
N TRP A 166 30.36 11.48 -24.61
CA TRP A 166 29.42 12.02 -23.61
C TRP A 166 29.92 11.88 -22.16
N HIS A 167 31.21 11.56 -21.95
CA HIS A 167 31.77 11.44 -20.62
C HIS A 167 31.75 12.82 -19.90
N GLY A 168 30.94 12.93 -18.84
CA GLY A 168 30.78 14.17 -18.08
C GLY A 168 29.69 15.12 -18.61
N ALA A 169 28.89 14.69 -19.59
CA ALA A 169 27.66 15.40 -19.95
C ALA A 169 26.61 15.28 -18.82
N ALA A 170 25.77 16.31 -18.66
CA ALA A 170 24.69 16.28 -17.69
C ALA A 170 23.54 15.35 -18.15
N LEU A 171 22.67 14.93 -17.24
CA LEU A 171 21.58 14.01 -17.56
C LEU A 171 20.46 14.76 -18.29
N GLU A 172 20.16 15.97 -17.85
CA GLU A 172 19.27 16.95 -18.47
C GLU A 172 19.62 17.21 -19.96
N ASP A 173 20.89 17.47 -20.27
CA ASP A 173 21.37 17.77 -21.63
C ASP A 173 21.21 16.59 -22.60
N THR A 174 21.12 15.37 -22.07
CA THR A 174 21.23 14.12 -22.84
C THR A 174 19.89 13.41 -23.05
N TYR A 175 18.75 13.98 -22.65
CA TYR A 175 17.43 13.39 -22.88
C TYR A 175 16.94 13.45 -24.33
N TYR A 176 17.45 14.39 -25.13
CA TYR A 176 17.03 14.61 -26.52
C TYR A 176 18.19 14.44 -27.54
N ASP A 177 19.35 13.97 -27.08
CA ASP A 177 20.51 13.68 -27.93
C ASP A 177 20.29 12.39 -28.74
N ARG A 178 20.06 12.56 -30.04
CA ARG A 178 19.79 11.48 -30.98
C ARG A 178 21.04 10.66 -31.35
N ASP A 179 22.22 11.27 -31.30
CA ASP A 179 23.48 10.52 -31.47
C ASP A 179 23.68 9.59 -30.27
N LEU A 180 23.35 10.06 -29.06
CA LEU A 180 23.47 9.28 -27.84
C LEU A 180 22.44 8.15 -27.81
N GLU A 181 21.20 8.42 -28.22
CA GLU A 181 20.16 7.41 -28.38
C GLU A 181 20.65 6.29 -29.30
N ALA A 182 21.15 6.63 -30.49
CA ALA A 182 21.66 5.66 -31.47
C ALA A 182 22.87 4.87 -30.94
N ALA A 183 23.88 5.54 -30.38
CA ALA A 183 25.07 4.89 -29.85
C ALA A 183 24.77 4.00 -28.63
N SER A 184 23.88 4.45 -27.74
CA SER A 184 23.47 3.70 -26.55
C SER A 184 22.63 2.48 -26.94
N ARG A 185 21.76 2.58 -27.96
CA ARG A 185 21.01 1.45 -28.52
C ARG A 185 21.93 0.43 -29.19
N GLU A 186 22.96 0.87 -29.92
CA GLU A 186 23.93 -0.06 -30.52
C GLU A 186 24.73 -0.82 -29.44
N VAL A 187 25.23 -0.10 -28.43
CA VAL A 187 25.99 -0.68 -27.30
C VAL A 187 25.09 -1.56 -26.42
N SER A 188 23.81 -1.22 -26.24
CA SER A 188 22.88 -1.98 -25.40
C SER A 188 22.30 -3.21 -26.10
N LEU A 189 22.28 -3.28 -27.43
CA LEU A 189 21.56 -4.28 -28.23
C LEU A 189 21.86 -5.74 -27.82
N ALA A 190 23.13 -6.08 -27.61
CA ALA A 190 23.54 -7.43 -27.19
C ALA A 190 23.08 -7.80 -25.76
N LEU A 191 22.86 -6.80 -24.90
CA LEU A 191 22.28 -6.97 -23.57
C LEU A 191 20.74 -6.97 -23.63
N TRP A 192 20.11 -6.13 -24.45
CA TRP A 192 18.67 -6.12 -24.68
C TRP A 192 18.17 -7.48 -25.15
N ASN A 193 18.78 -8.01 -26.22
CA ASN A 193 18.45 -9.31 -26.82
C ASN A 193 18.59 -10.48 -25.85
N LYS A 194 19.38 -10.31 -24.79
CA LYS A 194 19.70 -11.34 -23.78
C LYS A 194 18.89 -11.19 -22.48
N MET A 195 18.48 -9.97 -22.12
CA MET A 195 17.93 -9.66 -20.80
C MET A 195 16.49 -9.15 -20.83
N VAL A 196 16.06 -8.49 -21.91
CA VAL A 196 14.74 -7.85 -22.02
C VAL A 196 13.90 -8.51 -23.09
N GLU A 197 14.47 -8.77 -24.28
CA GLU A 197 13.75 -9.29 -25.44
C GLU A 197 12.89 -10.54 -25.18
N PRO A 198 13.31 -11.56 -24.40
CA PRO A 198 12.46 -12.71 -24.09
C PRO A 198 11.18 -12.35 -23.29
N SER A 199 11.18 -11.23 -22.57
CA SER A 199 10.01 -10.74 -21.83
C SER A 199 8.98 -10.01 -22.71
N CYS A 200 9.34 -9.63 -23.94
CA CYS A 200 8.56 -8.68 -24.75
C CYS A 200 7.41 -9.31 -25.57
N PHE A 201 7.42 -10.62 -25.81
CA PHE A 201 6.48 -11.28 -26.73
C PHE A 201 5.02 -11.02 -26.34
N ALA A 202 4.66 -11.14 -25.05
CA ALA A 202 3.28 -10.98 -24.61
C ALA A 202 2.76 -9.54 -24.82
N SER A 203 3.51 -8.51 -24.40
CA SER A 203 3.09 -7.11 -24.63
C SER A 203 3.01 -6.73 -26.10
N ARG A 204 3.86 -7.28 -26.99
CA ARG A 204 3.69 -7.09 -28.45
C ARG A 204 2.38 -7.66 -29.00
N HIS A 205 1.84 -8.71 -28.37
CA HIS A 205 0.63 -9.40 -28.83
C HIS A 205 -0.67 -8.89 -28.17
N ILE A 206 -0.60 -8.07 -27.12
CA ILE A 206 -1.79 -7.56 -26.40
C ILE A 206 -1.80 -6.04 -26.18
N GLY A 207 -0.69 -5.33 -26.40
CA GLY A 207 -0.54 -3.91 -26.09
C GLY A 207 -0.30 -3.63 -24.60
N ASN A 208 -0.60 -2.39 -24.18
CA ASN A 208 -0.41 -1.94 -22.81
C ASN A 208 -1.59 -2.37 -21.91
N CYS A 209 -1.30 -3.05 -20.80
CA CYS A 209 -2.26 -3.47 -19.78
C CYS A 209 -2.11 -2.69 -18.46
N TYR A 210 -1.58 -1.46 -18.54
CA TYR A 210 -1.30 -0.54 -17.43
C TYR A 210 -0.57 -1.25 -16.27
N THR A 211 -1.18 -1.34 -15.09
CA THR A 211 -0.57 -1.92 -13.88
C THR A 211 -0.15 -3.38 -14.03
N ALA A 212 -0.72 -4.12 -14.99
CA ALA A 212 -0.35 -5.51 -15.26
C ALA A 212 0.86 -5.66 -16.19
N SER A 213 1.24 -4.64 -16.97
CA SER A 213 2.20 -4.77 -18.08
C SER A 213 3.56 -5.35 -17.66
N VAL A 214 4.15 -4.87 -16.56
CA VAL A 214 5.45 -5.38 -16.07
C VAL A 214 5.36 -6.85 -15.58
N TYR A 215 4.21 -7.25 -15.02
CA TYR A 215 3.96 -8.62 -14.56
C TYR A 215 3.63 -9.57 -15.70
N ILE A 216 3.04 -9.06 -16.79
CA ILE A 216 2.84 -9.82 -18.03
C ILE A 216 4.18 -10.06 -18.72
N ASN A 217 5.10 -9.08 -18.73
CA ASN A 217 6.47 -9.30 -19.21
C ASN A 217 7.23 -10.30 -18.33
N LEU A 218 7.04 -10.29 -17.00
CA LEU A 218 7.57 -11.33 -16.12
C LEU A 218 6.99 -12.73 -16.45
N ALA A 219 5.69 -12.84 -16.66
CA ALA A 219 5.06 -14.10 -17.08
C ALA A 219 5.56 -14.58 -18.45
N CYS A 220 5.78 -13.65 -19.38
CA CYS A 220 6.39 -13.91 -20.68
C CYS A 220 7.83 -14.43 -20.55
N LEU A 221 8.65 -13.81 -19.71
CA LEU A 221 10.02 -14.23 -19.43
C LEU A 221 10.08 -15.63 -18.78
N VAL A 222 9.13 -15.94 -17.90
CA VAL A 222 8.97 -17.29 -17.33
C VAL A 222 8.61 -18.31 -18.42
N ASP A 223 7.68 -17.99 -19.32
CA ASP A 223 7.25 -18.90 -20.39
C ASP A 223 8.35 -19.13 -21.44
N SER A 224 8.99 -18.05 -21.92
CA SER A 224 9.95 -18.10 -23.02
C SER A 224 11.34 -18.59 -22.62
N ALA A 225 11.76 -18.34 -21.37
CA ALA A 225 13.16 -18.52 -20.96
C ALA A 225 13.37 -19.49 -19.78
N ARG A 226 12.31 -20.18 -19.31
CA ARG A 226 12.27 -21.10 -18.15
C ARG A 226 13.61 -21.75 -17.77
N ALA A 227 14.14 -22.60 -18.65
CA ALA A 227 15.36 -23.39 -18.44
C ALA A 227 16.63 -22.55 -18.13
N THR A 228 16.65 -21.28 -18.50
CA THR A 228 17.80 -20.37 -18.28
C THR A 228 17.70 -19.55 -16.99
N LEU A 229 16.53 -19.50 -16.34
CA LEU A 229 16.27 -18.58 -15.22
C LEU A 229 16.84 -19.06 -13.88
N HIS A 230 17.11 -20.36 -13.68
CA HIS A 230 17.59 -20.89 -12.40
C HIS A 230 18.90 -20.24 -11.90
N GLY A 231 18.82 -19.59 -10.74
CA GLY A 231 19.92 -18.86 -10.09
C GLY A 231 20.06 -17.39 -10.52
N LYS A 232 19.33 -16.95 -11.56
CA LYS A 232 19.36 -15.56 -12.05
C LYS A 232 18.68 -14.60 -11.08
N ARG A 233 19.05 -13.32 -11.20
CA ARG A 233 18.26 -12.20 -10.68
C ARG A 233 17.45 -11.63 -11.84
N LEU A 234 16.14 -11.43 -11.64
CA LEU A 234 15.27 -10.74 -12.57
C LEU A 234 15.04 -9.33 -12.03
N MET A 235 15.31 -8.30 -12.81
CA MET A 235 15.00 -6.90 -12.46
C MET A 235 13.65 -6.51 -13.08
N LEU A 236 12.81 -5.83 -12.31
CA LEU A 236 11.58 -5.21 -12.79
C LEU A 236 11.65 -3.72 -12.50
N PHE A 237 11.29 -2.91 -13.50
CA PHE A 237 10.96 -1.49 -13.32
C PHE A 237 9.46 -1.33 -13.51
N SER A 238 8.76 -0.90 -12.46
CA SER A 238 7.35 -0.54 -12.51
C SER A 238 7.23 0.98 -12.50
N TYR A 239 6.35 1.52 -13.34
CA TYR A 239 6.12 2.96 -13.48
C TYR A 239 4.62 3.22 -13.69
N GLY A 240 4.13 4.31 -13.10
CA GLY A 240 2.83 4.91 -13.41
C GLY A 240 2.92 6.43 -13.41
N SER A 241 2.31 7.08 -14.41
CA SER A 241 2.31 8.53 -14.58
C SER A 241 1.66 9.27 -13.40
N GLY A 242 2.20 10.44 -13.05
CA GLY A 242 1.80 11.22 -11.87
C GLY A 242 2.95 11.80 -11.01
N ALA A 243 4.07 11.12 -10.75
CA ALA A 243 4.44 9.75 -11.11
C ALA A 243 5.03 8.96 -9.94
N VAL A 244 4.91 7.63 -9.99
CA VAL A 244 5.54 6.70 -9.05
C VAL A 244 6.31 5.64 -9.84
N GLY A 245 7.63 5.61 -9.63
CA GLY A 245 8.53 4.59 -10.17
C GLY A 245 9.04 3.67 -9.06
N SER A 246 9.34 2.42 -9.39
CA SER A 246 10.01 1.49 -8.48
C SER A 246 10.79 0.42 -9.24
N ILE A 247 12.10 0.36 -9.01
CA ILE A 247 12.97 -0.73 -9.47
C ILE A 247 13.10 -1.73 -8.32
N PHE A 248 12.80 -3.00 -8.60
CA PHE A 248 12.95 -4.10 -7.65
C PHE A 248 13.49 -5.35 -8.36
N SER A 249 13.82 -6.41 -7.60
CA SER A 249 14.31 -7.64 -8.21
C SER A 249 13.90 -8.90 -7.46
N PHE A 250 13.69 -9.97 -8.23
CA PHE A 250 13.50 -11.33 -7.73
C PHE A 250 14.76 -12.17 -7.96
N ARG A 251 14.95 -13.23 -7.18
CA ARG A 251 15.95 -14.27 -7.47
C ARG A 251 15.23 -15.58 -7.77
N CYS A 252 15.43 -16.09 -8.97
CA CYS A 252 14.93 -17.40 -9.35
C CYS A 252 15.76 -18.48 -8.64
N VAL A 253 15.10 -19.30 -7.82
CA VAL A 253 15.73 -20.43 -7.13
C VAL A 253 16.12 -21.49 -8.16
N ARG A 254 17.24 -22.19 -7.92
CA ARG A 254 17.57 -23.45 -8.60
C ARG A 254 17.07 -24.58 -7.70
N PRO A 255 16.21 -25.50 -8.17
CA PRO A 255 15.82 -26.65 -7.38
C PRO A 255 17.06 -27.52 -7.10
N GLU A 256 17.21 -27.95 -5.85
CA GLU A 256 18.25 -28.90 -5.46
C GLU A 256 17.80 -30.31 -5.83
N THR A 257 18.73 -31.14 -6.34
CA THR A 257 18.46 -32.54 -6.66
C THR A 257 18.54 -33.39 -5.39
N THR A 258 17.40 -33.55 -4.73
CA THR A 258 17.22 -34.49 -3.61
C THR A 258 16.54 -35.77 -4.08
N ASP A 259 16.81 -36.91 -3.42
CA ASP A 259 16.23 -38.23 -3.72
C ASP A 259 14.72 -38.36 -3.40
N VAL A 260 14.02 -37.23 -3.28
CA VAL A 260 12.61 -37.12 -2.93
C VAL A 260 11.93 -36.16 -3.92
N ALA A 261 10.88 -36.68 -4.58
CA ALA A 261 9.82 -36.02 -5.36
C ALA A 261 10.09 -34.63 -5.98
N VAL A 262 9.95 -34.54 -7.31
CA VAL A 262 10.01 -33.29 -8.12
C VAL A 262 9.31 -32.11 -7.42
N PRO A 263 10.02 -31.00 -7.13
CA PRO A 263 9.48 -29.90 -6.33
C PRO A 263 8.14 -29.34 -6.82
N ALA A 264 7.25 -29.03 -5.87
CA ALA A 264 5.89 -28.59 -6.17
C ALA A 264 5.81 -27.28 -6.97
N PHE A 265 6.79 -26.39 -6.76
CA PHE A 265 6.88 -25.06 -7.38
C PHE A 265 8.22 -24.92 -8.12
N THR A 266 8.18 -24.93 -9.45
CA THR A 266 9.34 -24.70 -10.33
C THR A 266 8.99 -23.69 -11.42
N VAL A 267 9.99 -23.11 -12.08
CA VAL A 267 9.78 -22.17 -13.19
C VAL A 267 9.09 -22.88 -14.36
N GLU A 268 9.39 -24.16 -14.52
CA GLU A 268 8.79 -25.10 -15.47
C GLU A 268 7.28 -25.19 -15.22
N ARG A 269 6.88 -25.58 -14.00
CA ARG A 269 5.46 -25.68 -13.61
C ARG A 269 4.73 -24.33 -13.70
N MET A 270 5.42 -23.22 -13.49
CA MET A 270 4.85 -21.88 -13.69
C MET A 270 4.56 -21.61 -15.18
N SER A 271 5.50 -21.91 -16.09
CA SER A 271 5.25 -21.84 -17.54
C SER A 271 4.17 -22.83 -17.98
N ASP A 272 4.21 -24.09 -17.55
CA ASP A 272 3.21 -25.11 -17.87
C ASP A 272 1.79 -24.69 -17.44
N CYS A 273 1.67 -24.00 -16.30
CA CYS A 273 0.41 -23.49 -15.77
C CYS A 273 -0.02 -22.15 -16.42
N LEU A 274 0.94 -21.30 -16.79
CA LEU A 274 0.68 -20.07 -17.54
C LEU A 274 0.17 -20.38 -18.95
N ASN A 275 0.82 -21.31 -19.65
CA ASN A 275 0.60 -21.71 -21.04
C ASN A 275 0.39 -20.50 -21.96
N LEU A 276 1.28 -19.51 -21.86
CA LEU A 276 0.98 -18.14 -22.26
C LEU A 276 0.91 -18.00 -23.77
N ALA A 277 1.88 -18.55 -24.51
CA ALA A 277 1.86 -18.53 -25.97
C ALA A 277 0.60 -19.18 -26.56
N SER A 278 0.17 -20.35 -26.07
CA SER A 278 -1.03 -21.04 -26.55
C SER A 278 -2.31 -20.23 -26.26
N ARG A 279 -2.41 -19.63 -25.08
CA ARG A 279 -3.55 -18.78 -24.68
C ARG A 279 -3.61 -17.45 -25.43
N LEU A 280 -2.46 -16.91 -25.86
CA LEU A 280 -2.39 -15.74 -26.72
C LEU A 280 -2.77 -16.06 -28.17
N ASN A 281 -2.43 -17.24 -28.66
CA ASN A 281 -2.71 -17.68 -30.04
C ASN A 281 -4.13 -18.23 -30.23
N SER A 282 -4.80 -18.68 -29.16
CA SER A 282 -6.20 -19.13 -29.18
C SER A 282 -7.22 -17.99 -29.04
N ARG A 283 -6.79 -16.72 -29.10
CA ARG A 283 -7.70 -15.56 -29.13
C ARG A 283 -8.39 -15.43 -30.48
N LEU A 284 -9.61 -14.92 -30.46
CA LEU A 284 -10.37 -14.59 -31.66
C LEU A 284 -9.81 -13.31 -32.30
N LYS A 285 -9.33 -13.39 -33.55
CA LYS A 285 -9.02 -12.22 -34.37
C LYS A 285 -10.33 -11.48 -34.73
N ARG A 286 -10.26 -10.16 -34.81
CA ARG A 286 -11.35 -9.26 -35.24
C ARG A 286 -10.86 -8.36 -36.38
N THR A 287 -11.77 -7.79 -37.15
CA THR A 287 -11.46 -6.73 -38.13
C THR A 287 -11.36 -5.35 -37.45
N PRO A 288 -10.76 -4.33 -38.09
CA PRO A 288 -10.77 -2.95 -37.58
C PRO A 288 -12.18 -2.39 -37.38
N GLU A 289 -13.12 -2.76 -38.25
CA GLU A 289 -14.51 -2.30 -38.22
C GLU A 289 -15.26 -2.90 -37.01
N GLU A 290 -15.06 -4.19 -36.73
CA GLU A 290 -15.56 -4.82 -35.50
C GLU A 290 -14.95 -4.19 -34.25
N PHE A 291 -13.65 -3.89 -34.28
CA PHE A 291 -12.95 -3.25 -33.16
C PHE A 291 -13.52 -1.85 -32.87
N ASN A 292 -13.74 -1.04 -33.91
CA ASN A 292 -14.38 0.27 -33.76
C ASN A 292 -15.81 0.14 -33.22
N GLY A 293 -16.64 -0.77 -33.75
CA GLY A 293 -17.97 -1.03 -33.20
C GLY A 293 -17.96 -1.49 -31.73
N HIS A 294 -16.91 -2.19 -31.28
CA HIS A 294 -16.70 -2.50 -29.86
C HIS A 294 -16.31 -1.27 -29.02
N LEU A 295 -15.58 -0.30 -29.58
CA LEU A 295 -15.30 0.98 -28.93
C LEU A 295 -16.55 1.86 -28.86
N ASP A 296 -17.32 1.95 -29.94
CA ASP A 296 -18.58 2.72 -30.01
C ASP A 296 -19.59 2.22 -28.99
N LEU A 297 -19.79 0.89 -28.91
CA LEU A 297 -20.63 0.27 -27.87
C LEU A 297 -20.10 0.56 -26.46
N ARG A 298 -18.77 0.54 -26.26
CA ARG A 298 -18.15 0.85 -24.96
C ARG A 298 -18.37 2.32 -24.57
N GLN A 299 -18.33 3.24 -25.53
CA GLN A 299 -18.62 4.66 -25.32
C GLN A 299 -20.11 4.88 -25.01
N ALA A 300 -21.01 4.35 -25.84
CA ALA A 300 -22.46 4.48 -25.66
C ALA A 300 -22.99 3.81 -24.37
N SER A 301 -22.35 2.72 -23.91
CA SER A 301 -22.71 2.06 -22.65
C SER A 301 -21.97 2.59 -21.41
N HIS A 302 -21.06 3.56 -21.56
CA HIS A 302 -20.32 4.11 -20.43
C HIS A 302 -21.24 4.90 -19.49
N GLY A 303 -21.16 4.62 -18.19
CA GLY A 303 -21.98 5.30 -17.17
C GLY A 303 -23.46 4.92 -17.16
N LEU A 304 -23.95 4.06 -18.07
CA LEU A 304 -25.36 3.67 -18.08
C LEU A 304 -25.76 2.87 -16.83
N LYS A 305 -27.01 3.10 -16.41
CA LYS A 305 -27.77 2.33 -15.42
C LYS A 305 -28.94 1.62 -16.10
N SER A 306 -29.46 0.57 -15.46
CA SER A 306 -30.48 -0.31 -16.06
C SER A 306 -30.05 -0.90 -17.42
N TYR A 307 -28.77 -1.23 -17.57
CA TYR A 307 -28.14 -1.70 -18.80
C TYR A 307 -27.75 -3.18 -18.74
N THR A 308 -28.11 -3.94 -19.77
CA THR A 308 -27.70 -5.33 -19.99
C THR A 308 -26.69 -5.37 -21.15
N PRO A 309 -25.45 -5.88 -20.96
CA PRO A 309 -24.47 -5.99 -22.04
C PRO A 309 -24.98 -6.85 -23.21
N VAL A 310 -24.84 -6.32 -24.43
CA VAL A 310 -25.34 -6.96 -25.67
C VAL A 310 -24.31 -7.86 -26.38
N GLN A 311 -23.09 -7.96 -25.85
CA GLN A 311 -22.04 -8.82 -26.40
C GLN A 311 -22.26 -10.28 -25.97
N SER A 312 -22.15 -11.24 -26.89
CA SER A 312 -22.25 -12.66 -26.54
C SER A 312 -21.11 -13.09 -25.60
N VAL A 313 -21.48 -13.90 -24.60
CA VAL A 313 -20.56 -14.58 -23.68
C VAL A 313 -19.79 -15.72 -24.35
N ASP A 314 -20.20 -16.17 -25.54
CA ASP A 314 -19.59 -17.28 -26.26
C ASP A 314 -18.19 -16.90 -26.78
N SER A 315 -17.96 -15.62 -27.08
CA SER A 315 -16.64 -15.06 -27.41
C SER A 315 -15.74 -14.79 -26.21
N LEU A 316 -16.12 -15.18 -24.99
CA LEU A 316 -15.26 -15.16 -23.81
C LEU A 316 -14.57 -16.52 -23.61
N PHE A 317 -13.39 -16.52 -22.98
CA PHE A 317 -12.73 -17.77 -22.59
C PHE A 317 -13.52 -18.54 -21.51
N PRO A 318 -13.40 -19.89 -21.46
CA PRO A 318 -14.01 -20.68 -20.40
C PRO A 318 -13.57 -20.17 -19.01
N GLY A 319 -14.50 -20.11 -18.05
CA GLY A 319 -14.18 -19.60 -16.71
C GLY A 319 -14.02 -18.08 -16.57
N THR A 320 -14.17 -17.28 -17.63
CA THR A 320 -14.16 -15.81 -17.54
C THR A 320 -15.37 -15.31 -16.73
N TYR A 321 -15.14 -14.40 -15.79
CA TYR A 321 -16.21 -13.62 -15.15
C TYR A 321 -16.63 -12.46 -16.04
N TYR A 322 -17.94 -12.25 -16.19
CA TYR A 322 -18.52 -11.23 -17.06
C TYR A 322 -19.67 -10.48 -16.38
N LEU A 323 -19.92 -9.26 -16.86
CA LEU A 323 -21.02 -8.41 -16.42
C LEU A 323 -22.33 -8.94 -17.01
N VAL A 324 -23.29 -9.30 -16.14
CA VAL A 324 -24.65 -9.72 -16.53
C VAL A 324 -25.55 -8.51 -16.71
N GLY A 325 -25.32 -7.45 -15.93
CA GLY A 325 -26.10 -6.22 -16.01
C GLY A 325 -25.74 -5.20 -14.94
N VAL A 326 -26.17 -3.96 -15.17
CA VAL A 326 -26.08 -2.82 -14.28
C VAL A 326 -27.50 -2.37 -13.96
N ASP A 327 -27.90 -2.29 -12.68
CA ASP A 327 -29.27 -1.92 -12.32
C ASP A 327 -29.52 -0.41 -12.20
N ASP A 328 -30.73 -0.03 -11.74
CA ASP A 328 -31.18 1.36 -11.55
C ASP A 328 -30.31 2.19 -10.61
N LYS A 329 -29.46 1.53 -9.80
CA LYS A 329 -28.59 2.09 -8.78
C LYS A 329 -27.10 1.89 -9.12
N HIS A 330 -26.78 1.59 -10.38
CA HIS A 330 -25.45 1.26 -10.88
C HIS A 330 -24.82 0.00 -10.26
N ARG A 331 -25.58 -0.84 -9.55
CA ARG A 331 -25.05 -2.07 -8.95
C ARG A 331 -24.84 -3.10 -10.06
N ARG A 332 -23.65 -3.71 -10.09
CA ARG A 332 -23.20 -4.61 -11.15
C ARG A 332 -23.39 -6.06 -10.75
N LYS A 333 -24.20 -6.81 -11.50
CA LYS A 333 -24.33 -8.28 -11.35
C LYS A 333 -23.31 -8.96 -12.25
N TYR A 334 -22.59 -9.94 -11.72
CA TYR A 334 -21.62 -10.75 -12.46
C TYR A 334 -22.05 -12.22 -12.51
N ALA A 335 -21.58 -12.93 -13.53
CA ALA A 335 -21.62 -14.39 -13.64
C ALA A 335 -20.29 -14.89 -14.19
N ARG A 336 -20.12 -16.21 -14.27
CA ARG A 336 -18.91 -16.86 -14.80
C ARG A 336 -19.30 -17.78 -15.94
N LYS A 337 -18.57 -17.73 -17.06
CA LYS A 337 -18.71 -18.72 -18.14
C LYS A 337 -18.32 -20.11 -17.61
N PRO A 338 -19.03 -21.19 -17.93
CA PRO A 338 -18.63 -22.54 -17.52
C PRO A 338 -17.19 -22.87 -17.94
N LEU A 339 -16.51 -23.69 -17.14
CA LEU A 339 -15.10 -24.06 -17.37
C LEU A 339 -14.90 -24.94 -18.62
N ASN A 340 -15.97 -25.56 -19.11
CA ASN A 340 -16.03 -26.45 -20.27
C ASN A 340 -16.76 -25.85 -21.48
N ALA A 341 -17.28 -24.62 -21.40
CA ALA A 341 -18.01 -24.00 -22.51
C ALA A 341 -17.03 -23.45 -23.57
N PRO A 342 -17.15 -23.83 -24.86
CA PRO A 342 -16.18 -23.49 -25.90
C PRO A 342 -16.08 -21.98 -26.15
N LEU A 343 -14.94 -21.54 -26.71
CA LEU A 343 -14.75 -20.20 -27.23
C LEU A 343 -15.25 -20.15 -28.69
N THR A 344 -16.24 -19.30 -28.95
CA THR A 344 -16.91 -19.20 -30.26
C THR A 344 -16.84 -17.77 -30.78
N TYR A 345 -16.50 -17.59 -32.05
CA TYR A 345 -16.61 -16.30 -32.72
C TYR A 345 -18.09 -15.92 -32.89
N VAL A 346 -18.47 -14.77 -32.34
CA VAL A 346 -19.79 -14.15 -32.55
C VAL A 346 -19.54 -12.69 -32.93
N ALA A 347 -20.08 -12.25 -34.07
CA ALA A 347 -20.01 -10.86 -34.50
C ALA A 347 -20.76 -9.93 -33.52
N LEU A 348 -20.45 -8.64 -33.54
CA LEU A 348 -21.25 -7.66 -32.80
C LEU A 348 -22.67 -7.58 -33.42
N PRO A 349 -23.76 -7.57 -32.64
CA PRO A 349 -25.09 -7.34 -33.18
C PRO A 349 -25.17 -5.95 -33.85
N SER A 350 -25.74 -5.87 -35.05
CA SER A 350 -26.06 -4.59 -35.67
C SER A 350 -27.06 -3.82 -34.80
N ALA A 351 -26.81 -2.54 -34.55
CA ALA A 351 -27.44 -1.79 -33.47
C ALA A 351 -28.87 -1.32 -33.80
N ALA A 352 -29.85 -2.21 -33.67
CA ALA A 352 -31.27 -1.87 -33.62
C ALA A 352 -31.72 -1.58 -32.17
N VAL A 353 -32.43 -0.47 -31.96
CA VAL A 353 -32.84 0.01 -30.62
C VAL A 353 -34.20 -0.56 -30.20
N ALA A 354 -34.28 -1.24 -29.05
CA ALA A 354 -35.56 -1.65 -28.45
C ALA A 354 -35.52 -1.83 -26.91
N THR A 355 -36.70 -1.66 -26.29
CA THR A 355 -36.99 -1.44 -24.87
C THR A 355 -37.23 -2.68 -23.98
N ALA A 356 -36.71 -2.63 -22.74
CA ALA A 356 -37.36 -2.89 -21.42
C ALA A 356 -38.16 -4.19 -21.06
N THR A 357 -38.06 -4.58 -19.77
CA THR A 357 -39.00 -5.41 -18.93
C THR A 357 -39.24 -6.89 -19.34
N THR A 358 -39.46 -7.92 -18.49
CA THR A 358 -39.48 -8.18 -17.01
C THR A 358 -39.28 -9.71 -16.78
N VAL A 359 -38.58 -10.21 -15.73
CA VAL A 359 -39.09 -10.80 -14.44
C VAL A 359 -40.18 -11.91 -14.62
N ALA A 360 -40.15 -13.13 -14.04
CA ALA A 360 -39.45 -13.74 -12.87
C ALA A 360 -39.19 -15.29 -13.04
N THR A 361 -38.08 -15.89 -12.57
CA THR A 361 -37.83 -16.67 -11.31
C THR A 361 -38.64 -17.97 -11.04
N HIS A 362 -37.94 -19.11 -10.79
CA HIS A 362 -38.24 -20.12 -9.73
C HIS A 362 -36.96 -20.98 -9.40
N PRO A 363 -36.84 -21.64 -8.21
CA PRO A 363 -35.52 -21.98 -7.61
C PRO A 363 -35.36 -23.37 -6.92
N ILE A 364 -34.21 -23.56 -6.21
CA ILE A 364 -33.82 -24.62 -5.24
C ILE A 364 -33.61 -26.04 -5.85
N THR A 365 -32.66 -26.91 -5.47
CA THR A 365 -31.86 -27.09 -4.23
C THR A 365 -30.38 -27.49 -4.50
N ALA A 366 -29.51 -27.51 -3.48
CA ALA A 366 -28.05 -27.66 -3.59
C ALA A 366 -27.49 -29.01 -3.07
N VAL A 367 -26.22 -29.28 -3.40
CA VAL A 367 -25.29 -30.20 -2.71
C VAL A 367 -23.93 -29.47 -2.55
N ALA A 368 -23.12 -29.79 -1.53
CA ALA A 368 -22.04 -28.91 -1.07
C ALA A 368 -20.72 -29.63 -0.67
N THR A 369 -19.62 -28.86 -0.72
CA THR A 369 -18.32 -29.05 -0.01
C THR A 369 -17.41 -30.27 -0.33
N SER A 370 -16.08 -30.28 -0.10
CA SER A 370 -15.03 -29.21 -0.11
C SER A 370 -13.59 -29.81 -0.40
N PRO A 371 -12.47 -29.65 0.37
CA PRO A 371 -11.24 -29.10 -0.25
C PRO A 371 -9.86 -29.76 0.05
N VAL A 372 -8.92 -29.55 -0.91
CA VAL A 372 -7.50 -29.11 -0.78
C VAL A 372 -6.65 -29.49 0.46
N ALA A 373 -5.41 -29.94 0.22
CA ALA A 373 -4.30 -29.92 1.20
C ALA A 373 -3.10 -29.10 0.66
N ALA A 374 -2.21 -28.58 1.53
CA ALA A 374 -1.17 -27.59 1.15
C ALA A 374 0.19 -27.73 1.86
N ILE A 375 1.30 -27.47 1.14
CA ILE A 375 2.69 -27.47 1.67
C ILE A 375 3.55 -26.40 0.97
N LYS A 376 4.30 -25.51 1.64
CA LYS A 376 4.14 -24.90 2.98
C LYS A 376 5.03 -23.63 3.01
N PRO A 377 4.60 -22.51 3.63
CA PRO A 377 5.55 -21.46 4.03
C PRO A 377 6.51 -22.00 5.09
N ALA A 378 7.61 -21.28 5.35
CA ALA A 378 8.48 -21.60 6.49
C ALA A 378 7.67 -21.61 7.79
N LEU A 379 7.95 -22.59 8.67
CA LEU A 379 7.32 -22.69 10.00
C LEU A 379 7.93 -21.67 10.97
N VAL A 380 7.82 -20.39 10.60
CA VAL A 380 8.00 -19.25 11.50
C VAL A 380 6.67 -19.05 12.22
N GLU A 381 6.67 -19.34 13.51
CA GLU A 381 5.52 -19.13 14.37
C GLU A 381 5.31 -17.63 14.56
N VAL A 382 4.14 -17.13 14.15
CA VAL A 382 3.80 -15.70 14.28
C VAL A 382 3.02 -15.52 15.58
N LEU A 383 3.77 -15.29 16.66
CA LEU A 383 3.26 -15.12 18.01
C LEU A 383 2.59 -13.74 18.23
N VAL A 384 2.15 -13.53 19.47
CA VAL A 384 1.50 -12.31 19.96
C VAL A 384 2.21 -11.84 21.24
N THR A 385 2.83 -10.66 21.23
CA THR A 385 3.58 -10.13 22.38
C THR A 385 3.20 -8.69 22.76
N GLY A 386 2.11 -8.14 22.22
CA GLY A 386 1.68 -6.78 22.52
C GLY A 386 0.34 -6.47 21.89
N VAL A 387 -0.67 -6.23 22.73
CA VAL A 387 -2.05 -5.96 22.33
C VAL A 387 -2.52 -4.67 22.98
N ALA A 388 -3.32 -3.89 22.24
CA ALA A 388 -4.06 -2.78 22.80
C ALA A 388 -5.36 -2.59 22.03
N ALA A 389 -6.31 -1.95 22.69
CA ALA A 389 -7.62 -1.62 22.16
C ALA A 389 -8.10 -0.31 22.79
N GLY A 390 -8.93 0.42 22.05
CA GLY A 390 -9.89 1.36 22.63
C GLY A 390 -11.29 0.83 22.31
N ALA A 391 -12.25 1.10 23.19
CA ALA A 391 -13.64 0.74 22.98
C ALA A 391 -14.56 1.90 23.38
N PRO A 392 -15.75 2.02 22.78
CA PRO A 392 -16.80 2.92 23.26
C PRO A 392 -16.99 2.86 24.78
N GLY A 393 -17.14 4.01 25.42
CA GLY A 393 -17.30 4.12 26.89
C GLY A 393 -16.09 3.73 27.75
N ILE A 394 -15.01 3.16 27.20
CA ILE A 394 -13.85 2.69 27.97
C ILE A 394 -12.64 3.62 27.75
N VAL A 395 -12.29 4.38 28.80
CA VAL A 395 -11.12 5.27 28.82
C VAL A 395 -9.93 4.51 29.43
N GLY A 396 -9.30 3.65 28.64
CA GLY A 396 -8.20 2.81 29.09
C GLY A 396 -7.65 1.89 28.00
N ALA A 397 -6.74 0.99 28.38
CA ALA A 397 -6.37 -0.17 27.57
C ALA A 397 -7.07 -1.46 28.05
N ASP A 398 -7.82 -1.37 29.15
CA ASP A 398 -8.42 -2.50 29.83
C ASP A 398 -9.79 -2.84 29.23
N LEU A 399 -9.90 -4.02 28.62
CA LEU A 399 -11.15 -4.57 28.09
C LEU A 399 -11.90 -5.43 29.12
N THR A 400 -11.40 -5.58 30.36
CA THR A 400 -11.98 -6.47 31.38
C THR A 400 -13.47 -6.19 31.59
N SER A 401 -13.89 -4.93 31.65
CA SER A 401 -15.31 -4.57 31.76
C SER A 401 -16.18 -5.11 30.61
N LEU A 402 -15.67 -5.19 29.37
CA LEU A 402 -16.40 -5.82 28.26
C LEU A 402 -16.48 -7.35 28.39
N LEU A 403 -15.48 -7.98 29.01
CA LEU A 403 -15.48 -9.41 29.31
C LEU A 403 -16.40 -9.75 30.50
N GLU A 404 -16.53 -8.83 31.45
CA GLU A 404 -17.52 -8.84 32.54
C GLU A 404 -18.95 -8.52 32.08
N GLY A 405 -19.14 -8.19 30.79
CA GLY A 405 -20.45 -7.92 30.20
C GLY A 405 -20.97 -6.49 30.40
N VAL A 406 -20.12 -5.55 30.81
CA VAL A 406 -20.49 -4.11 30.92
C VAL A 406 -20.88 -3.59 29.54
N ASN A 407 -22.15 -3.21 29.41
CA ASN A 407 -22.72 -2.73 28.16
C ASN A 407 -22.27 -1.29 27.83
N CYS A 408 -21.49 -1.14 26.77
CA CYS A 408 -21.05 0.16 26.24
C CYS A 408 -22.00 0.77 25.18
N ILE A 409 -23.19 0.19 24.95
CA ILE A 409 -24.21 0.74 24.04
C ILE A 409 -25.18 1.60 24.83
N GLN A 410 -25.31 2.88 24.46
CA GLN A 410 -26.15 3.87 25.14
C GLN A 410 -27.16 4.54 24.20
N ARG A 411 -28.18 5.20 24.78
CA ARG A 411 -29.12 6.05 24.03
C ARG A 411 -28.37 7.22 23.40
N ILE A 412 -28.58 7.44 22.11
CA ILE A 412 -27.99 8.58 21.40
C ILE A 412 -28.77 9.87 21.73
N PRO A 413 -28.13 11.05 21.73
CA PRO A 413 -28.81 12.33 21.96
C PRO A 413 -29.95 12.53 20.97
N ASP A 414 -31.08 13.06 21.43
CA ASP A 414 -32.24 13.28 20.55
C ASP A 414 -31.93 14.33 19.45
N ALA A 415 -30.95 15.22 19.68
CA ALA A 415 -30.37 16.09 18.65
C ALA A 415 -29.79 15.31 17.44
N ALA A 416 -29.08 14.20 17.67
CA ALA A 416 -28.57 13.33 16.60
C ALA A 416 -29.72 12.64 15.84
N LYS A 417 -30.83 12.34 16.52
CA LYS A 417 -32.05 11.79 15.88
C LYS A 417 -32.74 12.82 15.01
N HIS A 418 -32.91 14.06 15.49
CA HIS A 418 -33.41 15.16 14.69
C HIS A 418 -32.50 15.43 13.47
N ALA A 419 -31.17 15.38 13.66
CA ALA A 419 -30.20 15.52 12.58
C ALA A 419 -30.25 14.39 11.52
N MET A 420 -30.69 13.18 11.89
CA MET A 420 -31.02 12.09 10.96
C MET A 420 -32.36 12.30 10.25
N VAL A 421 -33.44 12.65 10.97
CA VAL A 421 -34.75 12.96 10.35
C VAL A 421 -34.63 14.09 9.33
N ALA A 422 -33.83 15.12 9.63
CA ALA A 422 -33.54 16.24 8.72
C ALA A 422 -32.87 15.81 7.40
N LYS A 423 -32.21 14.65 7.33
CA LYS A 423 -31.67 14.08 6.07
C LYS A 423 -32.74 13.47 5.16
N ARG A 424 -34.02 13.48 5.56
CA ARG A 424 -35.16 12.95 4.79
C ARG A 424 -34.97 11.48 4.37
N VAL A 425 -34.43 10.67 5.29
CA VAL A 425 -34.04 9.28 5.04
C VAL A 425 -35.23 8.43 4.59
N VAL A 426 -35.03 7.59 3.58
CA VAL A 426 -36.02 6.61 3.11
C VAL A 426 -35.47 5.21 3.35
N GLN A 427 -36.15 4.43 4.20
CA GLN A 427 -35.84 3.01 4.37
C GLN A 427 -36.36 2.20 3.18
N LEU A 428 -35.55 1.24 2.72
CA LEU A 428 -36.03 0.11 1.94
C LEU A 428 -36.45 -1.03 2.90
N LYS A 429 -37.75 -1.27 3.10
CA LYS A 429 -38.23 -2.47 3.83
C LYS A 429 -38.76 -3.50 2.82
N LYS A 430 -38.26 -4.73 2.90
CA LYS A 430 -38.88 -5.87 2.22
C LYS A 430 -40.14 -6.27 2.98
N ASP A 431 -41.24 -6.39 2.25
CA ASP A 431 -42.51 -6.90 2.72
C ASP A 431 -42.41 -8.42 2.97
N GLY A 432 -42.79 -8.88 4.17
CA GLY A 432 -42.61 -10.28 4.57
C GLY A 432 -43.48 -11.28 3.80
N ALA A 433 -44.71 -10.88 3.44
CA ALA A 433 -45.69 -11.76 2.79
C ALA A 433 -45.59 -11.73 1.26
N SER A 434 -45.39 -10.55 0.67
CA SER A 434 -45.33 -10.37 -0.80
C SER A 434 -43.91 -10.31 -1.37
N GLY A 435 -42.89 -10.17 -0.52
CA GLY A 435 -41.50 -10.01 -0.94
C GLY A 435 -41.15 -8.67 -1.60
N ALA A 436 -42.13 -7.79 -1.83
CA ALA A 436 -41.96 -6.49 -2.49
C ALA A 436 -41.12 -5.52 -1.64
N ILE A 437 -40.35 -4.64 -2.28
CA ILE A 437 -39.55 -3.62 -1.59
C ILE A 437 -40.32 -2.31 -1.49
N ARG A 438 -40.84 -2.00 -0.29
CA ARG A 438 -41.51 -0.72 0.00
C ARG A 438 -40.46 0.35 0.35
N ARG A 439 -40.66 1.57 -0.15
CA ARG A 439 -39.92 2.77 0.26
C ARG A 439 -40.69 3.45 1.40
N LEU A 440 -40.11 3.49 2.60
CA LEU A 440 -40.73 4.03 3.80
C LEU A 440 -39.94 5.25 4.32
N PRO A 441 -40.47 6.48 4.23
CA PRO A 441 -39.83 7.65 4.82
C PRO A 441 -39.66 7.53 6.34
N VAL A 442 -38.52 7.99 6.85
CA VAL A 442 -38.23 8.13 8.28
C VAL A 442 -38.54 9.57 8.67
N THR A 443 -39.71 9.78 9.28
CA THR A 443 -40.28 11.12 9.54
C THR A 443 -40.26 11.52 11.02
N THR A 444 -40.02 10.57 11.93
CA THR A 444 -40.04 10.79 13.39
C THR A 444 -38.77 10.27 14.05
N ILE A 445 -38.39 10.87 15.19
CA ILE A 445 -37.16 10.45 15.91
C ILE A 445 -37.23 9.01 16.42
N ASN A 446 -38.42 8.46 16.70
CA ASN A 446 -38.59 7.06 17.11
C ASN A 446 -38.32 6.07 15.95
N GLN A 447 -38.35 6.55 14.71
CA GLN A 447 -38.02 5.77 13.52
C GLN A 447 -36.53 5.86 13.14
N THR A 448 -35.67 6.57 13.88
CA THR A 448 -34.21 6.55 13.66
C THR A 448 -33.55 5.43 14.46
N ILE A 449 -32.23 5.29 14.31
CA ILE A 449 -31.42 4.57 15.30
C ILE A 449 -31.62 5.24 16.67
N GLN A 450 -31.80 4.46 17.74
CA GLN A 450 -31.96 4.97 19.11
C GLN A 450 -30.70 4.81 19.97
N LEU A 451 -29.86 3.85 19.60
CA LEU A 451 -28.74 3.34 20.40
C LEU A 451 -27.47 3.31 19.56
N ALA A 452 -26.35 3.72 20.15
CA ALA A 452 -25.02 3.56 19.57
C ALA A 452 -23.99 3.34 20.67
N ALA A 453 -22.79 2.96 20.26
CA ALA A 453 -21.62 2.88 21.12
C ALA A 453 -20.68 4.05 20.72
N PRO A 454 -20.79 5.24 21.34
CA PRO A 454 -19.95 6.39 21.02
C PRO A 454 -18.54 6.19 21.58
N MET A 455 -17.53 6.45 20.75
CA MET A 455 -16.13 6.36 21.14
C MET A 455 -15.59 7.73 21.52
N ALA A 456 -14.97 7.85 22.69
CA ALA A 456 -14.22 9.04 23.06
C ALA A 456 -12.92 9.10 22.24
N VAL A 457 -12.64 10.26 21.67
CA VAL A 457 -11.38 10.49 20.92
C VAL A 457 -10.23 10.61 21.92
N VAL A 458 -9.09 10.00 21.61
CA VAL A 458 -7.91 9.99 22.48
C VAL A 458 -7.13 11.30 22.34
N ASP A 459 -6.81 11.95 23.47
CA ASP A 459 -5.94 13.13 23.47
C ASP A 459 -4.46 12.71 23.35
N LEU A 460 -4.00 12.56 22.12
CA LEU A 460 -2.60 12.22 21.81
C LEU A 460 -1.58 13.27 22.29
N VAL A 461 -1.98 14.51 22.57
CA VAL A 461 -1.05 15.52 23.11
C VAL A 461 -0.89 15.32 24.61
N LYS A 462 -2.00 15.20 25.34
CA LYS A 462 -2.01 15.05 26.80
C LYS A 462 -1.61 13.65 27.26
N ASP A 463 -2.21 12.61 26.68
CA ASP A 463 -2.10 11.23 27.18
C ASP A 463 -0.88 10.48 26.60
N PHE A 464 -0.26 11.02 25.54
CA PHE A 464 0.90 10.42 24.85
C PHE A 464 2.07 11.39 24.63
N GLY A 465 1.95 12.68 24.94
CA GLY A 465 3.03 13.64 24.74
C GLY A 465 3.45 13.79 23.26
N LEU A 466 2.51 13.68 22.32
CA LEU A 466 2.81 13.91 20.91
C LEU A 466 2.71 15.41 20.57
N PRO A 467 3.56 15.94 19.66
CA PRO A 467 3.49 17.35 19.26
C PRO A 467 2.12 17.72 18.71
N LYS A 468 1.52 18.80 19.23
CA LYS A 468 0.20 19.28 18.80
C LYS A 468 0.11 19.47 17.28
N SER A 469 1.16 19.98 16.63
CA SER A 469 1.22 20.16 15.17
C SER A 469 1.15 18.86 14.36
N LEU A 470 1.54 17.72 14.94
CA LEU A 470 1.37 16.39 14.33
C LEU A 470 -0.06 15.88 14.53
N VAL A 471 -0.60 16.01 15.75
CA VAL A 471 -1.95 15.55 16.10
C VAL A 471 -3.03 16.35 15.37
N GLU A 472 -2.83 17.65 15.15
CA GLU A 472 -3.74 18.49 14.36
C GLU A 472 -3.83 18.10 12.87
N GLY A 473 -2.95 17.22 12.39
CA GLY A 473 -2.96 16.60 11.07
C GLY A 473 -3.57 15.19 11.03
N MET A 474 -4.30 14.79 12.07
CA MET A 474 -5.05 13.52 12.15
C MET A 474 -6.56 13.77 12.15
N ASP A 475 -7.32 12.78 11.69
CA ASP A 475 -8.75 12.63 11.94
C ASP A 475 -9.00 11.79 13.22
N ASP A 476 -10.23 11.76 13.73
CA ASP A 476 -10.56 11.04 14.97
C ASP A 476 -10.17 9.56 14.88
N ALA A 477 -10.32 8.93 13.70
CA ALA A 477 -10.00 7.51 13.50
C ALA A 477 -8.49 7.24 13.42
N SER A 478 -7.70 8.06 12.73
CA SER A 478 -6.22 7.93 12.77
C SER A 478 -5.67 8.18 14.17
N ALA A 479 -6.20 9.16 14.91
CA ALA A 479 -5.76 9.44 16.28
C ALA A 479 -5.97 8.22 17.20
N CYS A 480 -7.15 7.60 17.14
CA CYS A 480 -7.45 6.38 17.90
C CYS A 480 -6.57 5.18 17.46
N ALA A 481 -6.33 5.03 16.16
CA ALA A 481 -5.49 3.95 15.63
C ALA A 481 -4.01 4.10 16.03
N VAL A 482 -3.47 5.32 16.00
CA VAL A 482 -2.11 5.64 16.48
C VAL A 482 -2.00 5.38 17.98
N ALA A 483 -2.97 5.83 18.78
CA ALA A 483 -3.01 5.57 20.23
C ALA A 483 -2.97 4.07 20.57
N ALA A 484 -3.75 3.25 19.84
CA ALA A 484 -3.72 1.79 20.00
C ALA A 484 -2.35 1.19 19.61
N GLY A 485 -1.77 1.61 18.48
CA GLY A 485 -0.44 1.15 18.06
C GLY A 485 0.67 1.47 19.07
N LEU A 486 0.65 2.68 19.63
CA LEU A 486 1.61 3.11 20.66
C LEU A 486 1.45 2.31 21.96
N ARG A 487 0.21 2.10 22.45
CA ARG A 487 -0.03 1.26 23.64
C ARG A 487 0.35 -0.21 23.43
N ALA A 488 0.12 -0.77 22.24
CA ALA A 488 0.51 -2.15 21.95
C ALA A 488 2.04 -2.34 21.92
N LEU A 489 2.78 -1.34 21.43
CA LEU A 489 4.25 -1.32 21.48
C LEU A 489 4.78 -1.17 22.92
N GLN A 490 4.11 -0.38 23.76
CA GLN A 490 4.46 -0.21 25.17
C GLN A 490 4.18 -1.49 25.97
N GLN A 491 3.03 -2.14 25.76
CA GLN A 491 2.71 -3.42 26.39
C GLN A 491 3.71 -4.53 25.99
N ALA A 492 4.26 -4.46 24.77
CA ALA A 492 5.33 -5.34 24.30
C ALA A 492 6.72 -5.04 24.87
N GLY A 493 6.88 -3.99 25.69
CA GLY A 493 8.17 -3.53 26.19
C GLY A 493 9.12 -3.02 25.10
N LEU A 494 8.63 -2.68 23.89
CA LEU A 494 9.47 -2.21 22.79
C LEU A 494 9.73 -0.70 22.79
N VAL A 495 8.91 0.06 23.53
CA VAL A 495 9.02 1.51 23.69
C VAL A 495 8.70 1.84 25.15
N ALA A 496 9.37 2.83 25.73
CA ALA A 496 9.12 3.22 27.12
C ALA A 496 7.71 3.83 27.28
N GLY A 497 7.30 4.66 26.32
CA GLY A 497 6.03 5.40 26.39
C GLY A 497 5.96 6.38 27.58
N THR A 498 7.11 6.74 28.16
CA THR A 498 7.22 7.82 29.15
C THR A 498 7.01 9.16 28.46
N VAL A 499 6.28 10.08 29.09
CA VAL A 499 6.12 11.46 28.60
C VAL A 499 7.04 12.34 29.42
N GLU A 500 8.20 12.69 28.84
CA GLU A 500 9.24 13.48 29.50
C GLU A 500 9.35 14.83 28.80
N ASN A 501 9.31 15.92 29.57
CA ASN A 501 9.40 17.30 29.06
C ASN A 501 8.40 17.63 27.92
N GLY A 502 7.22 16.98 27.91
CA GLY A 502 6.19 17.16 26.90
C GLY A 502 6.40 16.39 25.59
N TRP A 503 7.39 15.50 25.52
CA TRP A 503 7.62 14.59 24.39
C TRP A 503 7.56 13.13 24.84
N GLY A 504 6.74 12.32 24.15
CA GLY A 504 6.60 10.90 24.43
C GLY A 504 7.74 10.06 23.85
N ASN A 505 8.38 9.24 24.69
CA ASN A 505 9.45 8.32 24.30
C ASN A 505 8.90 7.04 23.63
N TRP A 506 8.46 7.21 22.38
CA TRP A 506 7.81 6.18 21.56
C TRP A 506 8.73 5.53 20.53
N ARG A 507 10.04 5.82 20.54
CA ARG A 507 10.99 5.33 19.53
C ARG A 507 11.35 3.86 19.75
N LEU A 508 11.26 3.06 18.68
CA LEU A 508 11.85 1.72 18.64
C LEU A 508 13.39 1.82 18.66
N PRO A 509 14.10 0.83 19.26
CA PRO A 509 15.54 0.67 19.06
C PRO A 509 15.88 0.53 17.57
N ASP A 510 16.93 1.19 17.08
CA ASP A 510 17.26 1.26 15.64
C ASP A 510 17.30 -0.10 14.93
N ALA A 511 17.83 -1.12 15.60
CA ALA A 511 17.90 -2.50 15.09
C ALA A 511 16.52 -3.13 14.84
N MET A 512 15.52 -2.77 15.65
CA MET A 512 14.12 -3.19 15.46
C MET A 512 13.36 -2.25 14.52
N ALA A 513 13.65 -0.95 14.57
CA ALA A 513 13.07 0.05 13.71
C ALA A 513 13.29 -0.28 12.22
N ALA A 514 14.50 -0.74 11.87
CA ALA A 514 14.85 -1.16 10.51
C ALA A 514 14.04 -2.36 9.98
N SER A 515 13.54 -3.25 10.84
CA SER A 515 12.86 -4.50 10.45
C SER A 515 11.37 -4.56 10.80
N THR A 516 10.81 -3.45 11.30
CA THR A 516 9.39 -3.32 11.68
C THR A 516 8.59 -2.61 10.60
N GLY A 517 7.58 -3.27 10.05
CA GLY A 517 6.57 -2.66 9.17
C GLY A 517 5.34 -2.16 9.93
N VAL A 518 4.46 -1.43 9.22
CA VAL A 518 3.18 -0.92 9.78
C VAL A 518 2.04 -1.15 8.79
N LEU A 519 0.90 -1.63 9.29
CA LEU A 519 -0.34 -1.76 8.54
C LEU A 519 -1.47 -1.01 9.25
N PHE A 520 -2.21 -0.18 8.52
CA PHE A 520 -3.43 0.46 8.99
C PHE A 520 -4.66 -0.11 8.28
N ALA A 521 -5.72 -0.38 9.03
CA ALA A 521 -7.03 -0.70 8.48
C ALA A 521 -8.13 0.19 9.06
N ALA A 522 -8.92 0.82 8.19
CA ALA A 522 -10.10 1.58 8.55
C ALA A 522 -11.19 1.40 7.50
N SER A 523 -12.46 1.43 7.91
CA SER A 523 -13.61 1.42 7.01
C SER A 523 -13.93 2.83 6.53
N PHE A 524 -13.77 3.82 7.41
CA PHE A 524 -14.20 5.22 7.24
C PHE A 524 -13.10 6.27 7.53
N PRO A 525 -11.82 6.08 7.12
CA PRO A 525 -10.75 7.02 7.45
C PRO A 525 -11.01 8.41 6.86
N ALA A 526 -10.66 9.46 7.62
CA ALA A 526 -10.76 10.88 7.26
C ALA A 526 -12.17 11.41 6.96
N LEU A 527 -13.23 10.61 7.09
CA LEU A 527 -14.58 11.03 6.74
C LEU A 527 -15.17 12.01 7.77
N ASP A 528 -14.83 11.90 9.05
CA ASP A 528 -15.17 12.88 10.09
C ASP A 528 -14.52 14.23 9.78
N ALA A 529 -13.22 14.26 9.50
CA ALA A 529 -12.51 15.49 9.15
C ALA A 529 -13.11 16.17 7.91
N CYS A 530 -13.44 15.39 6.88
CA CYS A 530 -14.12 15.86 5.68
C CYS A 530 -15.51 16.45 5.99
N VAL A 531 -16.38 15.68 6.64
CA VAL A 531 -17.76 16.10 6.95
C VAL A 531 -17.78 17.30 7.90
N LYS A 532 -16.86 17.37 8.86
CA LYS A 532 -16.74 18.46 9.84
C LYS A 532 -16.40 19.79 9.18
N GLU A 533 -15.37 19.83 8.33
CA GLU A 533 -14.95 21.06 7.67
C GLU A 533 -15.94 21.51 6.59
N VAL A 534 -16.47 20.57 5.79
CA VAL A 534 -17.52 20.89 4.80
C VAL A 534 -18.78 21.40 5.50
N SER A 535 -19.17 20.82 6.65
CA SER A 535 -20.29 21.37 7.44
C SER A 535 -19.98 22.78 7.93
N ARG A 536 -18.78 23.01 8.47
CA ARG A 536 -18.35 24.33 8.95
C ARG A 536 -18.46 25.40 7.84
N SER A 537 -18.06 25.08 6.61
CA SER A 537 -18.17 26.02 5.46
C SER A 537 -19.60 26.43 5.09
N PHE A 538 -20.64 25.76 5.61
CA PHE A 538 -22.05 26.12 5.42
C PHE A 538 -22.75 26.62 6.69
N THR A 539 -22.18 26.39 7.88
CA THR A 539 -22.82 26.74 9.17
C THR A 539 -22.12 27.86 9.94
N ASP A 540 -20.84 28.12 9.66
CA ASP A 540 -20.02 29.13 10.32
C ASP A 540 -19.97 30.42 9.47
N PRO A 541 -20.62 31.52 9.88
CA PRO A 541 -20.60 32.78 9.13
C PRO A 541 -19.23 33.48 9.17
N ALA A 542 -18.29 33.02 10.00
CA ALA A 542 -16.92 33.49 10.10
C ALA A 542 -15.91 32.47 9.51
N TYR A 543 -16.36 31.57 8.63
CA TYR A 543 -15.53 30.51 8.06
C TYR A 543 -14.28 31.01 7.30
N GLU A 544 -13.11 30.78 7.89
CA GLU A 544 -11.82 30.71 7.21
C GLU A 544 -11.42 29.24 7.00
N PHE A 545 -10.88 28.88 5.84
CA PHE A 545 -10.46 27.51 5.48
C PHE A 545 -9.25 27.03 6.30
N ASP A 546 -9.35 25.90 7.02
CA ASP A 546 -8.20 25.36 7.74
C ASP A 546 -7.24 24.66 6.77
N ARG A 547 -6.10 25.30 6.49
CA ARG A 547 -5.01 24.74 5.66
C ARG A 547 -4.49 23.37 6.12
N LYS A 548 -4.76 22.96 7.37
CA LYS A 548 -4.42 21.61 7.88
C LYS A 548 -5.37 20.52 7.38
N LEU A 549 -6.52 20.86 6.79
CA LEU A 549 -7.50 19.92 6.23
C LEU A 549 -6.83 18.88 5.33
N LEU A 550 -5.94 19.30 4.43
CA LEU A 550 -5.26 18.39 3.50
C LEU A 550 -4.52 17.26 4.22
N PHE A 551 -3.87 17.53 5.35
CA PHE A 551 -3.19 16.50 6.14
C PHE A 551 -4.17 15.52 6.80
N ARG A 552 -5.33 16.01 7.27
CA ARG A 552 -6.39 15.16 7.85
C ARG A 552 -7.11 14.32 6.79
N LEU A 553 -7.16 14.78 5.54
CA LEU A 553 -7.76 14.04 4.42
C LEU A 553 -6.83 12.98 3.81
N LEU A 554 -5.52 13.06 4.09
CA LEU A 554 -4.57 12.03 3.69
C LEU A 554 -4.58 10.89 4.72
N VAL A 555 -4.90 9.67 4.26
CA VAL A 555 -4.99 8.47 5.11
C VAL A 555 -3.57 8.03 5.54
N LEU A 556 -3.09 8.57 6.66
CA LEU A 556 -1.68 8.53 7.05
C LEU A 556 -1.36 7.90 8.40
N ALA A 557 -2.32 7.33 9.14
CA ALA A 557 -2.07 6.76 10.49
C ALA A 557 -0.88 5.77 10.53
N ASN A 558 -0.73 4.93 9.50
CA ASN A 558 0.39 4.01 9.30
C ASN A 558 1.73 4.72 9.08
N SER A 559 1.74 5.84 8.36
CA SER A 559 2.94 6.67 8.11
C SER A 559 3.30 7.51 9.34
N GLN A 560 2.30 8.10 10.01
CA GLN A 560 2.46 8.89 11.23
C GLN A 560 2.95 8.03 12.39
N LEU A 561 2.37 6.83 12.61
CA LEU A 561 2.88 5.89 13.60
C LEU A 561 4.32 5.49 13.28
N ALA A 562 4.64 5.16 12.03
CA ALA A 562 6.01 4.84 11.62
C ALA A 562 6.99 6.01 11.86
N GLN A 563 6.59 7.26 11.61
CA GLN A 563 7.39 8.45 11.90
C GLN A 563 7.66 8.64 13.41
N ILE A 564 6.63 8.46 14.23
CA ILE A 564 6.72 8.55 15.70
C ILE A 564 7.71 7.49 16.21
N VAL A 565 7.46 6.21 15.87
CA VAL A 565 8.23 5.09 16.41
C VAL A 565 9.55 4.81 15.67
N GLY A 566 9.79 5.52 14.56
CA GLY A 566 10.99 5.41 13.73
C GLY A 566 11.04 4.20 12.79
N ALA A 567 9.93 3.48 12.60
CA ALA A 567 9.85 2.24 11.82
C ALA A 567 10.13 2.48 10.32
N LYS A 568 10.92 1.58 9.71
CA LYS A 568 11.48 1.71 8.34
C LYS A 568 11.13 0.52 7.43
N GLY A 569 10.37 -0.46 7.93
CA GLY A 569 9.91 -1.63 7.17
C GLY A 569 8.72 -1.31 6.25
N PRO A 570 8.13 -2.33 5.60
CA PRO A 570 6.99 -2.16 4.69
C PRO A 570 5.81 -1.46 5.38
N ASN A 571 5.21 -0.49 4.70
CA ASN A 571 4.19 0.39 5.26
C ASN A 571 3.01 0.52 4.29
N ALA A 572 1.78 0.26 4.74
CA ALA A 572 0.58 0.37 3.90
C ALA A 572 -0.73 0.58 4.69
N HIS A 573 -1.77 1.00 3.98
CA HIS A 573 -3.16 1.03 4.44
C HIS A 573 -4.02 0.03 3.63
N VAL A 574 -5.03 -0.57 4.26
CA VAL A 574 -6.00 -1.48 3.62
C VAL A 574 -7.42 -1.24 4.14
N ASN A 575 -8.35 -0.94 3.22
CA ASN A 575 -9.78 -0.92 3.52
C ASN A 575 -10.45 -2.18 2.94
N ALA A 576 -11.00 -3.01 3.82
CA ALA A 576 -11.86 -4.14 3.46
C ALA A 576 -13.19 -4.10 4.26
N THR A 577 -13.64 -2.90 4.62
CA THR A 577 -14.78 -2.64 5.52
C THR A 577 -14.65 -3.44 6.84
N CYS A 578 -15.70 -4.13 7.29
CA CYS A 578 -15.73 -4.94 8.51
C CYS A 578 -14.63 -6.01 8.61
N ALA A 579 -14.01 -6.41 7.49
CA ALA A 579 -12.91 -7.39 7.45
C ALA A 579 -11.51 -6.75 7.47
N GLY A 580 -11.39 -5.40 7.51
CA GLY A 580 -10.13 -4.66 7.38
C GLY A 580 -9.02 -5.16 8.29
N THR A 581 -9.25 -5.22 9.60
CA THR A 581 -8.27 -5.71 10.59
C THR A 581 -7.83 -7.16 10.30
N THR A 582 -8.76 -8.05 9.93
CA THR A 582 -8.46 -9.46 9.62
C THR A 582 -7.61 -9.61 8.35
N VAL A 583 -7.89 -8.79 7.32
CA VAL A 583 -7.06 -8.72 6.11
C VAL A 583 -5.67 -8.17 6.44
N ALA A 584 -5.56 -7.12 7.24
CA ALA A 584 -4.29 -6.56 7.69
C ALA A 584 -3.45 -7.56 8.52
N LEU A 585 -4.08 -8.32 9.43
CA LEU A 585 -3.42 -9.39 10.18
C LEU A 585 -2.92 -10.52 9.26
N THR A 586 -3.70 -10.88 8.22
CA THR A 586 -3.27 -11.88 7.22
C THR A 586 -2.07 -11.37 6.42
N MET A 587 -2.12 -10.11 5.94
CA MET A 587 -1.01 -9.46 5.25
C MET A 587 0.25 -9.36 6.13
N ALA A 588 0.09 -9.06 7.43
CA ALA A 588 1.20 -9.03 8.38
C ALA A 588 1.87 -10.41 8.54
N GLN A 589 1.07 -11.48 8.69
CA GLN A 589 1.60 -12.85 8.73
C GLN A 589 2.35 -13.20 7.44
N ASP A 590 1.81 -12.83 6.28
CA ASP A 590 2.47 -13.09 4.99
C ASP A 590 3.76 -12.29 4.82
N TRP A 591 3.81 -11.03 5.29
CA TRP A 591 5.03 -10.21 5.26
C TRP A 591 6.14 -10.79 6.14
N ILE A 592 5.79 -11.31 7.32
CA ILE A 592 6.73 -11.99 8.23
C ILE A 592 7.18 -13.34 7.64
N ARG A 593 6.25 -14.19 7.19
CA ARG A 593 6.56 -15.52 6.61
C ARG A 593 7.32 -15.45 5.28
N SER A 594 7.19 -14.35 4.53
CA SER A 594 8.00 -14.08 3.33
C SER A 594 9.28 -13.28 3.59
N GLY A 595 9.59 -12.95 4.85
CA GLY A 595 10.84 -12.30 5.25
C GLY A 595 10.97 -10.83 4.84
N LYS A 596 9.87 -10.14 4.49
CA LYS A 596 9.87 -8.71 4.14
C LYS A 596 10.13 -7.81 5.36
N CYS A 597 9.84 -8.32 6.55
CA CYS A 597 10.03 -7.68 7.84
C CYS A 597 10.09 -8.78 8.93
N GLN A 598 10.68 -8.47 10.07
CA GLN A 598 10.68 -9.37 11.24
C GLN A 598 9.46 -9.14 12.14
N ARG A 599 8.77 -8.01 11.95
CA ARG A 599 7.72 -7.49 12.83
C ARG A 599 6.78 -6.58 12.04
N VAL A 600 5.51 -6.55 12.41
CA VAL A 600 4.53 -5.61 11.85
C VAL A 600 3.68 -5.08 13.00
N VAL A 601 3.44 -3.77 13.04
CA VAL A 601 2.42 -3.18 13.90
C VAL A 601 1.13 -3.04 13.09
N VAL A 602 0.06 -3.74 13.49
CA VAL A 602 -1.25 -3.65 12.85
C VAL A 602 -2.16 -2.76 13.69
N ILE A 603 -2.53 -1.60 13.15
CA ILE A 603 -3.44 -0.64 13.77
C ILE A 603 -4.77 -0.57 13.01
N SER A 604 -5.85 -0.28 13.73
CA SER A 604 -7.14 0.02 13.13
C SER A 604 -7.96 0.99 13.97
N GLY A 605 -8.87 1.72 13.31
CA GLY A 605 -9.72 2.72 13.93
C GLY A 605 -10.90 3.07 13.02
N ASP A 606 -12.09 3.21 13.60
CA ASP A 606 -13.33 3.58 12.92
C ASP A 606 -14.26 4.30 13.92
N VAL A 607 -14.39 5.62 13.80
CA VAL A 607 -15.14 6.48 14.76
C VAL A 607 -16.50 6.89 14.17
N ALA A 608 -17.22 5.93 13.62
CA ALA A 608 -18.50 6.14 12.91
C ALA A 608 -19.67 6.62 13.80
N SER A 609 -19.45 6.72 15.12
CA SER A 609 -20.45 7.05 16.15
C SER A 609 -20.21 8.39 16.86
N ASN A 610 -19.25 9.22 16.43
CA ASN A 610 -19.14 10.61 16.89
C ASN A 610 -20.29 11.47 16.34
N ASP A 611 -20.51 12.66 16.92
CA ASP A 611 -21.61 13.56 16.53
C ASP A 611 -21.52 14.04 15.07
N THR A 612 -20.33 14.00 14.48
CA THR A 612 -20.09 14.36 13.08
C THR A 612 -20.61 13.29 12.12
N LEU A 613 -20.26 12.02 12.35
CA LEU A 613 -20.56 10.92 11.44
C LEU A 613 -21.86 10.18 11.75
N LEU A 614 -22.27 10.08 13.02
CA LEU A 614 -23.47 9.35 13.42
C LEU A 614 -24.74 9.79 12.66
N PRO A 615 -25.00 11.09 12.39
CA PRO A 615 -26.16 11.51 11.61
C PRO A 615 -26.12 11.09 10.12
N TRP A 616 -24.94 10.77 9.58
CA TRP A 616 -24.76 10.35 8.18
C TRP A 616 -24.66 8.83 8.04
N ILE A 617 -23.72 8.21 8.78
CA ILE A 617 -23.51 6.76 8.78
C ILE A 617 -24.72 6.03 9.37
N GLY A 618 -25.30 6.57 10.45
CA GLY A 618 -26.56 6.08 11.02
C GLY A 618 -27.74 6.19 10.05
N SER A 619 -27.87 7.32 9.33
CA SER A 619 -28.84 7.46 8.25
C SER A 619 -28.62 6.46 7.12
N GLY A 620 -27.35 6.17 6.77
CA GLY A 620 -26.97 5.15 5.81
C GLY A 620 -27.46 3.76 6.19
N PHE A 621 -27.04 3.23 7.34
CA PHE A 621 -27.50 1.93 7.84
C PHE A 621 -29.03 1.89 8.04
N ARG A 622 -29.65 3.00 8.44
CA ARG A 622 -31.10 3.12 8.58
C ARG A 622 -31.83 3.01 7.23
N SER A 623 -31.32 3.65 6.17
CA SER A 623 -31.87 3.57 4.81
C SER A 623 -31.83 2.14 4.24
N LEU A 624 -30.76 1.40 4.56
CA LEU A 624 -30.58 0.00 4.19
C LEU A 624 -31.45 -0.98 5.01
N GLY A 625 -32.09 -0.50 6.09
CA GLY A 625 -32.77 -1.36 7.06
C GLY A 625 -31.84 -2.22 7.91
N ALA A 626 -30.54 -1.92 7.93
CA ALA A 626 -29.49 -2.71 8.56
C ALA A 626 -29.24 -2.36 10.04
N ALA A 627 -29.83 -1.26 10.54
CA ALA A 627 -29.76 -0.86 11.94
C ALA A 627 -31.10 -1.06 12.67
N SER A 628 -31.01 -1.49 13.94
CA SER A 628 -32.18 -1.55 14.83
C SER A 628 -32.68 -0.14 15.20
N ILE A 629 -33.98 -0.04 15.45
CA ILE A 629 -34.65 1.15 16.00
C ILE A 629 -35.19 0.90 17.43
N ALA A 630 -34.86 -0.25 18.04
CA ALA A 630 -35.28 -0.57 19.40
C ALA A 630 -34.63 0.39 20.43
N ALA A 631 -35.38 0.76 21.46
CA ALA A 631 -35.00 1.81 22.41
C ALA A 631 -34.11 1.32 23.57
N ASN A 632 -34.00 0.01 23.79
CA ASN A 632 -33.15 -0.63 24.79
C ASN A 632 -32.26 -1.71 24.15
N VAL A 633 -31.18 -2.09 24.83
CA VAL A 633 -30.15 -2.97 24.27
C VAL A 633 -30.61 -4.41 24.13
N ALA A 634 -31.47 -4.92 25.02
CA ALA A 634 -31.99 -6.29 24.94
C ALA A 634 -32.76 -6.52 23.63
N ASP A 635 -33.72 -5.64 23.31
CA ASP A 635 -34.48 -5.68 22.07
C ASP A 635 -33.61 -5.40 20.83
N ALA A 636 -32.56 -4.58 20.98
CA ALA A 636 -31.67 -4.23 19.87
C ALA A 636 -30.68 -5.36 19.52
N ALA A 637 -30.22 -6.11 20.52
CA ALA A 637 -29.17 -7.13 20.43
C ALA A 637 -29.70 -8.57 20.21
N LEU A 638 -31.01 -8.75 20.05
CA LEU A 638 -31.63 -10.06 19.77
C LEU A 638 -30.90 -10.84 18.65
N PRO A 639 -30.56 -12.13 18.85
CA PRO A 639 -30.12 -13.03 17.79
C PRO A 639 -31.06 -13.02 16.57
N PHE A 640 -30.53 -13.12 15.35
CA PHE A 640 -31.30 -12.90 14.09
C PHE A 640 -32.50 -13.85 13.91
N ASP A 641 -32.38 -15.06 14.45
CA ASP A 641 -33.38 -16.12 14.55
C ASP A 641 -34.49 -15.84 15.57
N THR A 642 -34.20 -15.06 16.62
CA THR A 642 -35.18 -14.68 17.66
C THR A 642 -35.95 -13.39 17.35
N ARG A 643 -35.64 -12.70 16.24
CA ARG A 643 -36.29 -11.44 15.87
C ARG A 643 -37.68 -11.69 15.24
N PRO A 644 -38.75 -11.00 15.69
CA PRO A 644 -39.98 -10.91 14.92
C PRO A 644 -39.77 -10.02 13.68
N TRP A 645 -40.23 -10.46 12.50
CA TRP A 645 -39.90 -9.89 11.18
C TRP A 645 -41.06 -9.10 10.51
#